data_AF-A0A930T8I6-F1
#
_entry.id   AF-A0A930T8I6-F1
#
_cell.length_a   1.000
_cell.length_b   1.000
_cell.length_c   1.000
_cell.angle_alpha   90.00
_cell.angle_beta   90.00
_cell.angle_gamma   90.00
#
_symmetry.space_group_name_H-M   'P 1'
#
loop_
_entity.id
_entity.type
_entity.pdbx_description
1 polymer ?
#
loop_
_entity_poly.entity_id
_entity_poly.type
_entity_poly.pdbx_seq_one_letter_code
_entity_poly.pdbx_strand_id
1 'polypeptide(L)'
;MSIRKIIDTASICGIIASPLILGVVYVQSNVRPVIAQSIQVTTNKNFPLDQPQVINFEKNENFQKLTPRQQDDQLRDWLLLTALSGKGLSSQQISQGAYDLPVVRYNFLNAVANFEYGTTRSRSLDQDRVVALVPTATPQQRQDDIAHIADKHRKDQGQKPKVIEVFEYTINPDKQSAVITRRQDIDANKVFSSAYGYLETNVNNLSDLEKFLNQTDDITFSEVNGASLTLGGRKIYSYKHQGIRVEDIAALWQSEKKIAARWEDFQRAQEVKLKGLPISEQEKVVKQAIVKEKKHGLVGGSGFSLDWQYDYTTINTILDDVKPQLLSLRLDGKPVTSAAEIDLVKQNLASENNVTYHQLLDKLEYYLKTQKDRNQSIRQITNTLNLEYNKQAQPLQAQIIQKRNEIQEIITSEQLLGGITPESQAKIRHKQQELAQLHKELSSLYAQYFKQHQQLTNNHTKLVKLVQSRENQAFQHARYDGELKGTEVGMVLFYTDLLAKIWSFNYNNSTPTEQIPDFIPQTKAKVSSIYKEELEKLDYTRLWFGHQDKGFQVTDGGNDLIFARNATRVYAASSSLSNPDKETTATPDSEAFLSWWNDHYEEVARFEPQYLRLNQIMKWSLVVNWLNQSYQGEKLGFLEVVPVKRDNWFPDWVRKQNNLKFQAWEKVKFFPRNYKGLQTEALPLLVSQPYERFGEKNRYVMGGVSLASRSTFRNRVSLPDNFSVPGRRSNIDYQSVVLDNDHLRFATLDGTKYQVKPISTTVSETIVTPKAEAKLRSLNAELTNQPFTSRFIQTPGKTEYSAAIGDTNFGNLNISRTANGFRVGFASRDIDTAYSLASNLSTSQANSVDVLANAKGVKSFKYSPSQPDVYYVQPSNSDRWLRFSGGGGKPPSNSIIAVGEPDGARRFYVEALSESDMLKETQGFQQVAGRGVSSSEHFDARREAQRLVENPILYIASQQKNLKNHINNIDVALRKGNYSEATRLINASPLYAANPDVRLRQALIEIHQNRITVQQVTRSGAKPVNNFLDIINNNNFRTISTDNGIFYVQDSPELNNLDFKQPVEQSVGSNSGVRFYKLEAGGNGAGNGSNFGNGGKSTGSSNGGDNNFSTFFNQPSKFINLPQCQEDKEKEKNKDKDKEKCQKKDTAYVITK
;
A
#
# COMPACT_ATOMS: atom_id res chain seq x y z
N MET A 1 -27.91 -79.66 23.30
CA MET A 1 -27.74 -78.28 22.77
C MET A 1 -26.42 -78.24 22.01
N SER A 2 -26.44 -77.93 20.71
CA SER A 2 -25.26 -78.12 19.84
C SER A 2 -24.28 -76.95 19.93
N ILE A 3 -22.98 -77.28 19.83
CA ILE A 3 -21.82 -76.38 19.85
C ILE A 3 -21.96 -75.18 18.89
N ARG A 4 -22.81 -75.29 17.85
CA ARG A 4 -23.14 -74.20 16.94
C ARG A 4 -23.80 -73.00 17.63
N LYS A 5 -24.70 -73.22 18.60
CA LYS A 5 -25.36 -72.11 19.31
C LYS A 5 -24.42 -71.34 20.25
N ILE A 6 -23.35 -71.97 20.74
CA ILE A 6 -22.37 -71.29 21.61
C ILE A 6 -21.44 -70.41 20.75
N ILE A 7 -21.05 -70.89 19.56
CA ILE A 7 -20.19 -70.13 18.64
C ILE A 7 -20.94 -68.92 18.03
N ASP A 8 -22.23 -69.07 17.70
CA ASP A 8 -23.03 -67.97 17.17
C ASP A 8 -23.29 -66.88 18.23
N THR A 9 -23.50 -67.26 19.50
CA THR A 9 -23.72 -66.30 20.59
C THR A 9 -22.41 -65.58 20.98
N ALA A 10 -21.27 -66.28 20.97
CA ALA A 10 -19.96 -65.66 21.24
C ALA A 10 -19.52 -64.70 20.12
N SER A 11 -19.86 -65.00 18.86
CA SER A 11 -19.53 -64.13 17.72
C SER A 11 -20.34 -62.83 17.72
N ILE A 12 -21.62 -62.89 18.13
CA ILE A 12 -22.47 -61.70 18.23
C ILE A 12 -22.07 -60.81 19.42
N CYS A 13 -21.70 -61.40 20.57
CA CYS A 13 -21.17 -60.63 21.69
C CYS A 13 -19.79 -60.00 21.38
N GLY A 14 -18.93 -60.66 20.59
CA GLY A 14 -17.64 -60.12 20.17
C GLY A 14 -17.74 -58.92 19.20
N ILE A 15 -18.77 -58.91 18.33
CA ILE A 15 -19.02 -57.83 17.37
C ILE A 15 -19.67 -56.61 18.04
N ILE A 16 -20.43 -56.79 19.13
CA ILE A 16 -21.03 -55.68 19.88
C ILE A 16 -20.06 -55.10 20.94
N ALA A 17 -19.14 -55.90 21.49
CA ALA A 17 -18.18 -55.44 22.49
C ALA A 17 -16.91 -54.78 21.88
N SER A 18 -16.51 -55.14 20.66
CA SER A 18 -15.30 -54.58 20.02
C SER A 18 -15.37 -53.07 19.71
N PRO A 19 -16.50 -52.48 19.25
CA PRO A 19 -16.61 -51.03 19.06
C PRO A 19 -16.58 -50.25 20.37
N LEU A 20 -17.05 -50.85 21.48
CA LEU A 20 -17.07 -50.19 22.80
C LEU A 20 -15.68 -50.19 23.45
N ILE A 21 -14.87 -51.24 23.27
CA ILE A 21 -13.52 -51.30 23.84
C ILE A 21 -12.51 -50.56 22.96
N LEU A 22 -12.63 -50.61 21.62
CA LEU A 22 -11.84 -49.75 20.72
C LEU A 22 -12.25 -48.28 20.81
N GLY A 23 -13.53 -47.98 21.06
CA GLY A 23 -14.01 -46.63 21.33
C GLY A 23 -13.47 -46.04 22.64
N VAL A 24 -13.33 -46.84 23.71
CA VAL A 24 -12.78 -46.38 24.99
C VAL A 24 -11.24 -46.23 24.94
N VAL A 25 -10.53 -47.09 24.21
CA VAL A 25 -9.06 -46.98 24.08
C VAL A 25 -8.64 -45.88 23.09
N TYR A 26 -9.41 -45.63 22.02
CA TYR A 26 -9.15 -44.53 21.09
C TYR A 26 -9.45 -43.14 21.69
N VAL A 27 -10.36 -43.07 22.68
CA VAL A 27 -10.62 -41.82 23.42
C VAL A 27 -9.52 -41.49 24.44
N GLN A 28 -8.74 -42.48 24.92
CA GLN A 28 -7.69 -42.25 25.92
C GLN A 28 -6.28 -42.01 25.35
N SER A 29 -6.04 -42.23 24.05
CA SER A 29 -4.79 -41.86 23.37
C SER A 29 -4.85 -40.51 22.63
N ASN A 30 -5.96 -39.79 22.73
CA ASN A 30 -6.02 -38.40 22.29
C ASN A 30 -5.06 -37.58 23.15
N VAL A 31 -4.08 -36.96 22.48
CA VAL A 31 -3.26 -35.83 22.96
C VAL A 31 -4.00 -35.18 24.12
N ARG A 32 -3.47 -35.27 25.35
CA ARG A 32 -4.05 -34.52 26.49
C ARG A 32 -4.30 -33.13 25.93
N PRO A 33 -5.56 -32.68 25.77
CA PRO A 33 -5.79 -31.35 25.28
C PRO A 33 -5.01 -30.50 26.27
N VAL A 34 -4.02 -29.74 25.78
CA VAL A 34 -3.45 -28.66 26.57
C VAL A 34 -4.69 -27.89 26.98
N ILE A 35 -5.10 -28.02 28.25
CA ILE A 35 -6.35 -27.45 28.74
C ILE A 35 -6.18 -25.97 28.49
N ALA A 36 -6.78 -25.50 27.39
CA ALA A 36 -6.67 -24.12 27.00
C ALA A 36 -7.30 -23.35 28.16
N GLN A 37 -6.47 -22.67 28.94
CA GLN A 37 -6.96 -21.80 29.98
C GLN A 37 -7.95 -20.86 29.30
N SER A 38 -9.16 -20.76 29.85
CA SER A 38 -10.19 -19.95 29.22
C SER A 38 -9.65 -18.53 28.99
N ILE A 39 -10.10 -17.90 27.90
CA ILE A 39 -9.74 -16.51 27.53
C ILE A 39 -9.85 -15.59 28.76
N GLN A 40 -10.86 -15.80 29.61
CA GLN A 40 -11.09 -15.02 30.83
C GLN A 40 -10.01 -15.25 31.91
N VAL A 41 -9.55 -16.48 32.13
CA VAL A 41 -8.46 -16.77 33.08
C VAL A 41 -7.17 -16.09 32.63
N THR A 42 -6.81 -16.21 31.36
CA THR A 42 -5.61 -15.57 30.81
C THR A 42 -5.72 -14.05 30.86
N THR A 43 -6.89 -13.50 30.48
CA THR A 43 -7.14 -12.05 30.54
C THR A 43 -7.03 -11.54 31.97
N ASN A 44 -7.69 -12.17 32.96
CA ASN A 44 -7.62 -11.75 34.36
C ASN A 44 -6.20 -11.85 34.94
N LYS A 45 -5.42 -12.84 34.50
CA LYS A 45 -4.02 -13.00 34.91
C LYS A 45 -3.11 -11.91 34.34
N ASN A 46 -3.37 -11.47 33.11
CA ASN A 46 -2.51 -10.54 32.37
C ASN A 46 -2.94 -9.07 32.51
N PHE A 47 -4.24 -8.86 32.68
CA PHE A 47 -4.89 -7.57 32.90
C PHE A 47 -5.95 -7.74 34.00
N PRO A 48 -5.51 -7.81 35.27
CA PRO A 48 -6.44 -7.84 36.39
C PRO A 48 -7.30 -6.57 36.38
N LEU A 49 -8.56 -6.72 36.80
CA LEU A 49 -9.52 -5.62 36.78
C LEU A 49 -9.03 -4.45 37.64
N ASP A 50 -9.07 -3.25 37.07
CA ASP A 50 -8.65 -1.99 37.68
C ASP A 50 -7.18 -1.94 38.18
N GLN A 51 -6.34 -2.87 37.71
CA GLN A 51 -4.91 -2.86 38.01
C GLN A 51 -4.09 -2.36 36.81
N PRO A 52 -3.31 -1.28 36.97
CA PRO A 52 -2.49 -0.75 35.89
C PRO A 52 -1.39 -1.73 35.52
N GLN A 53 -1.17 -1.91 34.22
CA GLN A 53 -0.06 -2.67 33.65
C GLN A 53 0.87 -1.72 32.91
N VAL A 54 2.18 -1.80 33.19
CA VAL A 54 3.19 -0.97 32.55
C VAL A 54 3.63 -1.61 31.24
N ILE A 55 3.60 -0.84 30.17
CA ILE A 55 4.02 -1.23 28.83
C ILE A 55 5.29 -0.48 28.51
N ASN A 56 6.42 -1.18 28.40
CA ASN A 56 7.70 -0.60 28.04
C ASN A 56 7.92 -0.75 26.52
N PHE A 57 8.20 0.37 25.85
CA PHE A 57 8.39 0.40 24.41
C PHE A 57 9.88 0.34 24.04
N GLU A 58 10.24 -0.60 23.17
CA GLU A 58 11.56 -0.66 22.53
C GLU A 58 11.44 -0.10 21.10
N LYS A 59 11.71 1.20 20.99
CA LYS A 59 11.62 1.95 19.73
C LYS A 59 12.87 1.72 18.89
N ASN A 60 12.69 1.53 17.58
CA ASN A 60 13.80 1.53 16.63
C ASN A 60 14.15 2.95 16.18
N GLU A 61 15.18 3.10 15.34
CA GLU A 61 15.61 4.39 14.79
C GLU A 61 14.50 5.03 13.93
N ASN A 62 13.79 4.24 13.12
CA ASN A 62 12.78 4.77 12.22
C ASN A 62 11.51 5.28 12.94
N PHE A 63 11.22 4.82 14.15
CA PHE A 63 10.17 5.41 14.98
C PHE A 63 10.38 6.92 15.18
N GLN A 64 11.65 7.36 15.27
CA GLN A 64 11.98 8.78 15.43
C GLN A 64 11.77 9.59 14.13
N LYS A 65 11.64 8.93 12.98
CA LYS A 65 11.35 9.57 11.69
C LYS A 65 9.85 9.83 11.49
N LEU A 66 8.99 9.19 12.28
CA LEU A 66 7.55 9.47 12.30
C LEU A 66 7.28 10.84 12.91
N THR A 67 6.22 11.54 12.45
CA THR A 67 5.80 12.79 13.12
C THR A 67 5.40 12.49 14.57
N PRO A 68 5.44 13.49 15.48
CA PRO A 68 5.02 13.28 16.87
C PRO A 68 3.63 12.65 16.99
N ARG A 69 2.70 12.99 16.10
CA ARG A 69 1.37 12.39 16.04
C ARG A 69 1.39 10.94 15.58
N GLN A 70 2.11 10.65 14.49
CA GLN A 70 2.26 9.29 13.98
C GLN A 70 2.93 8.36 15.00
N GLN A 71 3.87 8.87 15.80
CA GLN A 71 4.44 8.14 16.93
C GLN A 71 3.38 7.77 17.95
N ASP A 72 2.50 8.69 18.34
CA ASP A 72 1.44 8.38 19.31
C ASP A 72 0.46 7.36 18.75
N ASP A 73 0.09 7.50 17.47
CA ASP A 73 -0.78 6.55 16.78
C ASP A 73 -0.15 5.16 16.64
N GLN A 74 1.16 5.10 16.41
CA GLN A 74 1.93 3.85 16.40
C GLN A 74 1.91 3.16 17.77
N LEU A 75 2.11 3.93 18.85
CA LEU A 75 2.08 3.39 20.20
C LEU A 75 0.69 2.90 20.58
N ARG A 76 -0.39 3.58 20.15
CA ARG A 76 -1.77 3.10 20.34
C ARG A 76 -2.02 1.77 19.63
N ASP A 77 -1.49 1.58 18.43
CA ASP A 77 -1.61 0.30 17.71
C ASP A 77 -0.87 -0.81 18.45
N TRP A 78 0.33 -0.53 18.96
CA TRP A 78 1.10 -1.47 19.77
C TRP A 78 0.40 -1.79 21.10
N LEU A 79 -0.25 -0.82 21.73
CA LEU A 79 -1.08 -1.03 22.92
C LEU A 79 -2.28 -1.93 22.64
N LEU A 80 -2.98 -1.71 21.51
CA LEU A 80 -4.10 -2.56 21.09
C LEU A 80 -3.62 -4.00 20.85
N LEU A 81 -2.53 -4.20 20.11
CA LEU A 81 -1.94 -5.53 19.88
C LEU A 81 -1.48 -6.20 21.18
N THR A 82 -1.06 -5.42 22.17
CA THR A 82 -0.69 -5.91 23.51
C THR A 82 -1.92 -6.37 24.29
N ALA A 83 -3.00 -5.59 24.26
CA ALA A 83 -4.27 -5.98 24.86
C ALA A 83 -4.80 -7.29 24.23
N LEU A 84 -4.78 -7.41 22.90
CA LEU A 84 -5.20 -8.64 22.20
C LEU A 84 -4.30 -9.84 22.56
N SER A 85 -2.98 -9.64 22.57
CA SER A 85 -2.01 -10.69 22.90
C SER A 85 -2.15 -11.20 24.33
N GLY A 86 -2.46 -10.32 25.29
CA GLY A 86 -2.63 -10.71 26.68
C GLY A 86 -3.96 -11.38 27.02
N LYS A 87 -4.89 -11.53 26.07
CA LYS A 87 -6.22 -12.12 26.32
C LYS A 87 -6.30 -13.64 26.17
N GLY A 88 -5.22 -14.30 25.78
CA GLY A 88 -5.25 -15.75 25.51
C GLY A 88 -6.06 -16.14 24.27
N LEU A 89 -6.24 -15.19 23.35
CA LEU A 89 -6.79 -15.44 22.01
C LEU A 89 -5.82 -16.34 21.22
N SER A 90 -6.33 -17.16 20.31
CA SER A 90 -5.48 -17.91 19.38
C SER A 90 -4.81 -16.99 18.36
N SER A 91 -3.71 -17.45 17.78
CA SER A 91 -3.00 -16.72 16.71
C SER A 91 -3.92 -16.41 15.52
N GLN A 92 -4.82 -17.34 15.18
CA GLN A 92 -5.84 -17.16 14.15
C GLN A 92 -6.83 -16.04 14.51
N GLN A 93 -7.36 -16.01 15.74
CA GLN A 93 -8.28 -14.97 16.19
C GLN A 93 -7.63 -13.58 16.14
N ILE A 94 -6.36 -13.47 16.57
CA ILE A 94 -5.62 -12.20 16.47
C ILE A 94 -5.41 -11.82 15.01
N SER A 95 -4.97 -12.77 14.17
CA SER A 95 -4.71 -12.53 12.75
C SER A 95 -5.96 -12.10 11.98
N GLN A 96 -7.11 -12.72 12.26
CA GLN A 96 -8.40 -12.35 11.67
C GLN A 96 -8.91 -11.00 12.21
N GLY A 97 -8.66 -10.65 13.46
CA GLY A 97 -9.01 -9.34 14.00
C GLY A 97 -8.12 -8.21 13.45
N ALA A 98 -6.84 -8.49 13.22
CA ALA A 98 -5.79 -7.49 12.93
C ALA A 98 -5.19 -7.60 11.52
N TYR A 99 -5.87 -8.27 10.57
CA TYR A 99 -5.35 -8.49 9.21
C TYR A 99 -5.01 -7.19 8.46
N ASP A 100 -5.70 -6.10 8.79
CA ASP A 100 -5.58 -4.77 8.20
C ASP A 100 -4.67 -3.82 9.00
N LEU A 101 -4.06 -4.31 10.09
CA LEU A 101 -3.20 -3.53 10.97
C LEU A 101 -1.74 -3.96 10.80
N PRO A 102 -0.89 -3.17 10.09
CA PRO A 102 0.52 -3.50 9.94
C PRO A 102 1.30 -3.27 11.24
N VAL A 103 2.50 -3.84 11.31
CA VAL A 103 3.42 -3.72 12.46
C VAL A 103 3.89 -2.28 12.71
N VAL A 104 3.97 -1.46 11.66
CA VAL A 104 4.39 -0.05 11.70
C VAL A 104 3.59 0.83 10.73
N ARG A 105 3.53 2.13 11.03
CA ARG A 105 2.86 3.18 10.26
C ARG A 105 3.81 3.89 9.31
N TYR A 106 4.05 3.27 8.16
CA TYR A 106 4.62 4.00 7.03
C TYR A 106 3.54 4.34 6.02
N ASN A 107 3.52 5.58 5.56
CA ASN A 107 2.50 6.07 4.62
C ASN A 107 2.47 5.24 3.32
N PHE A 108 3.61 4.67 2.90
CA PHE A 108 3.65 3.77 1.75
C PHE A 108 2.87 2.46 1.94
N LEU A 109 2.41 2.15 3.15
CA LEU A 109 1.54 1.01 3.46
C LEU A 109 0.05 1.38 3.41
N ASN A 110 -0.33 2.65 3.25
CA ASN A 110 -1.74 3.10 3.28
C ASN A 110 -2.64 2.34 2.30
N ALA A 111 -2.13 1.91 1.14
CA ALA A 111 -2.92 1.20 0.14
C ALA A 111 -3.26 -0.27 0.53
N VAL A 112 -2.62 -0.81 1.57
CA VAL A 112 -2.85 -2.18 2.09
C VAL A 112 -3.17 -2.21 3.57
N ALA A 113 -3.28 -1.06 4.22
CA ALA A 113 -3.51 -0.93 5.65
C ALA A 113 -4.78 -0.12 5.92
N ASN A 114 -5.46 -0.42 7.02
CA ASN A 114 -6.57 0.38 7.52
C ASN A 114 -6.17 1.01 8.85
N PHE A 115 -5.38 2.07 8.74
CA PHE A 115 -4.95 2.84 9.90
C PHE A 115 -6.14 3.52 10.57
N GLU A 116 -6.24 3.32 11.89
CA GLU A 116 -7.15 4.08 12.75
C GLU A 116 -6.42 5.30 13.28
N TYR A 117 -7.08 6.45 13.29
CA TYR A 117 -6.48 7.70 13.75
C TYR A 117 -7.31 8.31 14.86
N GLY A 118 -6.68 9.19 15.63
CA GLY A 118 -7.25 9.75 16.84
C GLY A 118 -6.90 8.92 18.08
N THR A 119 -7.64 9.16 19.16
CA THR A 119 -7.28 8.68 20.50
C THR A 119 -7.78 7.28 20.83
N THR A 120 -8.68 6.70 20.03
CA THR A 120 -9.29 5.40 20.31
C THR A 120 -8.81 4.33 19.34
N ARG A 121 -8.83 3.07 19.77
CA ARG A 121 -8.65 1.88 18.90
C ARG A 121 -9.65 0.81 19.28
N SER A 122 -10.08 0.00 18.32
CA SER A 122 -10.93 -1.15 18.65
C SER A 122 -10.75 -2.34 17.73
N ARG A 123 -11.03 -3.55 18.24
CA ARG A 123 -11.11 -4.77 17.44
C ARG A 123 -12.23 -5.67 17.94
N SER A 124 -13.08 -6.11 17.02
CA SER A 124 -14.09 -7.14 17.28
C SER A 124 -13.37 -8.48 17.48
N LEU A 125 -13.67 -9.16 18.59
CA LEU A 125 -13.18 -10.53 18.85
C LEU A 125 -14.07 -11.56 18.15
N ASP A 126 -15.36 -11.27 18.17
CA ASP A 126 -16.43 -12.03 17.57
C ASP A 126 -17.62 -11.07 17.34
N GLN A 127 -18.76 -11.65 17.01
CA GLN A 127 -20.03 -10.98 16.77
C GLN A 127 -20.56 -10.19 17.97
N ASP A 128 -20.27 -10.64 19.19
CA ASP A 128 -20.84 -10.14 20.44
C ASP A 128 -19.87 -9.30 21.27
N ARG A 129 -18.56 -9.37 20.99
CA ARG A 129 -17.53 -8.76 21.83
C ARG A 129 -16.57 -7.87 21.05
N VAL A 130 -16.30 -6.71 21.62
CA VAL A 130 -15.31 -5.75 21.10
C VAL A 130 -14.33 -5.36 22.19
N VAL A 131 -13.04 -5.34 21.85
CA VAL A 131 -12.00 -4.72 22.68
C VAL A 131 -11.93 -3.24 22.31
N ALA A 132 -12.09 -2.38 23.32
CA ALA A 132 -12.05 -0.93 23.21
C ALA A 132 -10.83 -0.39 23.96
N LEU A 133 -9.89 0.21 23.22
CA LEU A 133 -8.77 0.95 23.78
C LEU A 133 -9.10 2.45 23.73
N VAL A 134 -9.25 3.08 24.90
CA VAL A 134 -9.65 4.50 25.04
C VAL A 134 -8.67 5.25 25.94
N PRO A 135 -8.44 6.55 25.72
CA PRO A 135 -7.56 7.32 26.61
C PRO A 135 -8.22 7.49 27.99
N THR A 136 -7.42 7.70 29.03
CA THR A 136 -7.94 8.29 30.27
C THR A 136 -8.39 9.73 29.97
N ALA A 137 -9.69 10.00 30.10
CA ALA A 137 -10.30 11.27 29.72
C ALA A 137 -11.44 11.68 30.68
N THR A 138 -12.06 12.84 30.43
CA THR A 138 -13.26 13.27 31.16
C THR A 138 -14.42 12.28 30.95
N PRO A 139 -15.40 12.21 31.87
CA PRO A 139 -16.54 11.31 31.72
C PRO A 139 -17.28 11.46 30.38
N GLN A 140 -17.48 12.70 29.91
CA GLN A 140 -18.15 12.97 28.63
C GLN A 140 -17.32 12.50 27.43
N GLN A 141 -16.01 12.77 27.41
CA GLN A 141 -15.15 12.31 26.31
C GLN A 141 -15.07 10.77 26.30
N ARG A 142 -14.95 10.15 27.48
CA ARG A 142 -14.94 8.70 27.62
C ARG A 142 -16.24 8.07 27.10
N GLN A 143 -17.38 8.70 27.38
CA GLN A 143 -18.69 8.26 26.90
C GLN A 143 -18.78 8.33 25.37
N ASP A 144 -18.37 9.44 24.77
CA ASP A 144 -18.34 9.62 23.32
C ASP A 144 -17.36 8.65 22.64
N ASP A 145 -16.19 8.40 23.23
CA ASP A 145 -15.18 7.46 22.73
C ASP A 145 -15.69 6.01 22.71
N ILE A 146 -16.38 5.58 23.76
CA ILE A 146 -16.99 4.24 23.84
C ILE A 146 -18.17 4.12 22.87
N ALA A 147 -19.01 5.15 22.78
CA ALA A 147 -20.12 5.23 21.84
C ALA A 147 -19.63 5.10 20.38
N HIS A 148 -18.56 5.83 20.04
CA HIS A 148 -17.91 5.75 18.73
C HIS A 148 -17.45 4.33 18.37
N ILE A 149 -16.81 3.63 19.33
CA ILE A 149 -16.37 2.25 19.13
C ILE A 149 -17.57 1.31 18.94
N ALA A 150 -18.65 1.50 19.71
CA ALA A 150 -19.86 0.68 19.62
C ALA A 150 -20.57 0.84 18.27
N ASP A 151 -20.69 2.08 17.76
CA ASP A 151 -21.29 2.34 16.44
C ASP A 151 -20.45 1.76 15.32
N LYS A 152 -19.12 1.91 15.42
CA LYS A 152 -18.19 1.30 14.46
C LYS A 152 -18.33 -0.23 14.45
N HIS A 153 -18.43 -0.88 15.61
CA HIS A 153 -18.68 -2.32 15.69
C HIS A 153 -20.03 -2.68 15.07
N ARG A 154 -21.11 -1.94 15.38
CA ARG A 154 -22.43 -2.19 14.79
C ARG A 154 -22.39 -2.10 13.27
N LYS A 155 -21.71 -1.11 12.72
CA LYS A 155 -21.50 -0.98 11.26
C LYS A 155 -20.69 -2.14 10.70
N ASP A 156 -19.58 -2.51 11.32
CA ASP A 156 -18.69 -3.55 10.80
C ASP A 156 -19.29 -4.96 10.93
N GLN A 157 -20.05 -5.23 12.00
CA GLN A 157 -20.62 -6.56 12.28
C GLN A 157 -22.09 -6.72 11.87
N GLY A 158 -22.79 -5.61 11.62
CA GLY A 158 -24.22 -5.55 11.34
C GLY A 158 -25.13 -5.65 12.56
N GLN A 159 -24.56 -5.79 13.75
CA GLN A 159 -25.31 -5.96 14.98
C GLN A 159 -24.61 -5.25 16.14
N LYS A 160 -25.40 -4.83 17.13
CA LYS A 160 -24.88 -4.26 18.37
C LYS A 160 -23.96 -5.30 19.04
N PRO A 161 -22.76 -4.94 19.54
CA PRO A 161 -22.05 -5.85 20.43
C PRO A 161 -22.94 -6.15 21.65
N LYS A 162 -22.67 -7.23 22.38
CA LYS A 162 -23.26 -7.48 23.71
C LYS A 162 -22.33 -6.93 24.80
N VAL A 163 -21.03 -7.08 24.62
CA VAL A 163 -20.01 -6.71 25.61
C VAL A 163 -18.92 -5.85 24.98
N ILE A 164 -18.59 -4.75 25.65
CA ILE A 164 -17.45 -3.90 25.33
C ILE A 164 -16.41 -4.07 26.42
N GLU A 165 -15.28 -4.67 26.08
CA GLU A 165 -14.15 -4.85 26.98
C GLU A 165 -13.25 -3.61 26.94
N VAL A 166 -13.28 -2.82 28.01
CA VAL A 166 -12.64 -1.49 28.03
C VAL A 166 -11.24 -1.55 28.62
N PHE A 167 -10.26 -1.02 27.87
CA PHE A 167 -8.90 -0.79 28.29
C PHE A 167 -8.61 0.71 28.21
N GLU A 168 -8.37 1.32 29.37
CA GLU A 168 -7.94 2.71 29.45
C GLU A 168 -6.42 2.80 29.36
N TYR A 169 -5.91 3.81 28.66
CA TYR A 169 -4.46 4.01 28.56
C TYR A 169 -4.02 5.45 28.81
N THR A 170 -2.75 5.58 29.23
CA THR A 170 -1.99 6.83 29.24
C THR A 170 -0.60 6.56 28.67
N ILE A 171 -0.16 7.34 27.68
CA ILE A 171 1.20 7.26 27.13
C ILE A 171 2.06 8.28 27.88
N ASN A 172 3.23 7.87 28.37
CA ASN A 172 4.13 8.79 29.06
C ASN A 172 4.71 9.82 28.08
N PRO A 173 4.96 11.07 28.50
CA PRO A 173 5.44 12.12 27.60
C PRO A 173 6.76 11.81 26.87
N ASP A 174 7.62 11.00 27.48
CA ASP A 174 8.88 10.53 26.88
C ASP A 174 8.70 9.43 25.81
N LYS A 175 7.47 8.93 25.67
CA LYS A 175 7.08 7.85 24.78
C LYS A 175 7.90 6.57 24.97
N GLN A 176 8.50 6.36 26.15
CA GLN A 176 9.26 5.14 26.47
C GLN A 176 8.36 4.09 27.09
N SER A 177 7.26 4.51 27.68
CA SER A 177 6.31 3.62 28.30
C SER A 177 4.88 4.16 28.25
N ALA A 178 3.93 3.28 28.55
CA ALA A 178 2.53 3.60 28.75
C ALA A 178 1.97 2.77 29.89
N VAL A 179 0.83 3.18 30.41
CA VAL A 179 0.05 2.40 31.36
C VAL A 179 -1.25 2.01 30.68
N ILE A 180 -1.63 0.73 30.78
CA ILE A 180 -2.93 0.22 30.34
C ILE A 180 -3.67 -0.40 31.53
N THR A 181 -4.94 -0.06 31.70
CA THR A 181 -5.77 -0.56 32.81
C THR A 181 -7.04 -1.16 32.23
N ARG A 182 -7.31 -2.44 32.52
CA ARG A 182 -8.60 -3.05 32.18
C ARG A 182 -9.68 -2.53 33.13
N ARG A 183 -10.77 -2.04 32.57
CA ARG A 183 -11.96 -1.59 33.30
C ARG A 183 -13.06 -2.64 33.25
N GLN A 184 -14.11 -2.39 34.03
CA GLN A 184 -15.30 -3.22 33.99
C GLN A 184 -15.86 -3.26 32.57
N ASP A 185 -16.12 -4.47 32.09
CA ASP A 185 -16.77 -4.69 30.81
C ASP A 185 -18.15 -3.99 30.82
N ILE A 186 -18.52 -3.35 29.70
CA ILE A 186 -19.76 -2.59 29.58
C ILE A 186 -20.78 -3.41 28.78
N ASP A 187 -21.99 -3.56 29.33
CA ASP A 187 -23.15 -4.02 28.56
C ASP A 187 -23.48 -2.98 27.49
N ALA A 188 -23.37 -3.40 26.23
CA ALA A 188 -23.60 -2.54 25.09
C ALA A 188 -25.04 -1.98 25.02
N ASN A 189 -26.04 -2.65 25.61
CA ASN A 189 -27.39 -2.10 25.69
C ASN A 189 -27.41 -0.75 26.41
N LYS A 190 -26.53 -0.56 27.41
CA LYS A 190 -26.34 0.74 28.08
C LYS A 190 -25.79 1.79 27.11
N VAL A 191 -24.90 1.40 26.19
CA VAL A 191 -24.30 2.29 25.19
C VAL A 191 -25.29 2.65 24.07
N PHE A 192 -26.25 1.79 23.76
CA PHE A 192 -27.37 2.08 22.87
C PHE A 192 -28.61 2.54 23.65
N SER A 193 -28.40 3.44 24.62
CA SER A 193 -29.47 4.10 25.37
C SER A 193 -29.23 5.61 25.47
N SER A 194 -30.22 6.35 25.97
CA SER A 194 -30.10 7.80 26.21
C SER A 194 -28.96 8.14 27.19
N ALA A 195 -28.55 7.20 28.06
CA ALA A 195 -27.41 7.38 28.94
C ALA A 195 -26.06 7.48 28.20
N TYR A 196 -26.00 7.16 26.91
CA TYR A 196 -24.87 7.36 26.00
C TYR A 196 -25.27 8.21 24.78
N GLY A 197 -26.28 9.07 24.97
CA GLY A 197 -26.78 9.98 23.94
C GLY A 197 -27.48 9.28 22.78
N TYR A 198 -27.78 7.99 22.87
CA TYR A 198 -28.38 7.23 21.78
C TYR A 198 -29.90 7.34 21.78
N LEU A 199 -30.48 7.50 20.59
CA LEU A 199 -31.92 7.48 20.36
C LEU A 199 -32.23 6.66 19.09
N GLU A 200 -33.16 5.71 19.19
CA GLU A 200 -33.83 5.04 18.05
C GLU A 200 -35.31 5.44 18.05
N THR A 201 -35.86 5.85 16.90
CA THR A 201 -37.28 6.21 16.77
C THR A 201 -37.82 5.85 15.39
N ASN A 202 -39.11 5.51 15.32
CA ASN A 202 -39.83 5.43 14.06
C ASN A 202 -40.12 6.84 13.53
N VAL A 203 -39.96 7.02 12.23
CA VAL A 203 -40.27 8.24 11.49
C VAL A 203 -41.29 7.91 10.41
N ASN A 204 -42.51 8.41 10.57
CA ASN A 204 -43.61 8.23 9.62
C ASN A 204 -44.07 9.54 8.99
N ASN A 205 -43.70 10.67 9.58
CA ASN A 205 -44.10 12.00 9.15
C ASN A 205 -43.02 13.05 9.48
N LEU A 206 -43.28 14.29 9.07
CA LEU A 206 -42.37 15.42 9.27
C LEU A 206 -42.05 15.70 10.75
N SER A 207 -43.07 15.63 11.62
CA SER A 207 -42.91 15.93 13.06
C SER A 207 -42.02 14.90 13.75
N ASP A 208 -42.15 13.63 13.39
CA ASP A 208 -41.28 12.56 13.91
C ASP A 208 -39.81 12.83 13.55
N LEU A 209 -39.55 13.22 12.30
CA LEU A 209 -38.22 13.54 11.82
C LEU A 209 -37.63 14.77 12.54
N GLU A 210 -38.39 15.84 12.69
CA GLU A 210 -37.96 17.03 13.42
C GLU A 210 -37.63 16.70 14.88
N LYS A 211 -38.45 15.88 15.54
CA LYS A 211 -38.21 15.42 16.91
C LYS A 211 -36.92 14.61 17.02
N PHE A 212 -36.61 13.76 16.04
CA PHE A 212 -35.36 13.00 15.97
C PHE A 212 -34.14 13.93 15.82
N LEU A 213 -34.19 14.87 14.86
CA LEU A 213 -33.09 15.80 14.58
C LEU A 213 -32.83 16.77 15.74
N ASN A 214 -33.85 17.12 16.53
CA ASN A 214 -33.67 17.97 17.72
C ASN A 214 -32.98 17.24 18.88
N GLN A 215 -32.99 15.91 18.90
CA GLN A 215 -32.43 15.10 19.98
C GLN A 215 -31.09 14.46 19.61
N THR A 216 -30.72 14.46 18.34
CA THR A 216 -29.50 13.81 17.83
C THR A 216 -28.66 14.79 17.03
N ASP A 217 -27.35 14.59 17.09
CA ASP A 217 -26.35 15.38 16.36
C ASP A 217 -25.82 14.61 15.13
N ASP A 218 -25.73 13.27 15.25
CA ASP A 218 -25.17 12.37 14.25
C ASP A 218 -26.09 11.17 13.98
N ILE A 219 -26.43 10.92 12.71
CA ILE A 219 -27.15 9.69 12.32
C ILE A 219 -26.17 8.50 12.26
N THR A 220 -26.57 7.37 12.85
CA THR A 220 -25.75 6.16 12.97
C THR A 220 -26.44 4.91 12.45
N PHE A 221 -27.76 4.93 12.29
CA PHE A 221 -28.56 3.78 11.89
C PHE A 221 -29.83 4.20 11.14
N SER A 222 -30.25 3.40 10.17
CA SER A 222 -31.54 3.50 9.48
C SER A 222 -32.01 2.10 9.12
N GLU A 223 -33.29 1.81 9.31
CA GLU A 223 -33.91 0.50 9.04
C GLU A 223 -35.29 0.70 8.44
N VAL A 224 -35.62 -0.09 7.41
CA VAL A 224 -36.98 -0.18 6.87
C VAL A 224 -37.71 -1.34 7.54
N ASN A 225 -38.68 -1.03 8.40
CA ASN A 225 -39.53 -2.04 9.04
C ASN A 225 -40.96 -1.94 8.50
N GLY A 226 -41.22 -2.66 7.41
CA GLY A 226 -42.51 -2.67 6.74
C GLY A 226 -42.95 -1.28 6.25
N ALA A 227 -43.88 -0.66 6.97
CA ALA A 227 -44.42 0.65 6.62
C ALA A 227 -43.59 1.83 7.15
N SER A 228 -42.78 1.65 8.20
CA SER A 228 -42.04 2.73 8.86
C SER A 228 -40.55 2.75 8.52
N LEU A 229 -39.92 3.90 8.76
CA LEU A 229 -38.46 4.08 8.75
C LEU A 229 -37.99 4.27 10.20
N THR A 230 -37.23 3.34 10.74
CA THR A 230 -36.56 3.51 12.03
C THR A 230 -35.25 4.25 11.82
N LEU A 231 -35.01 5.32 12.58
CA LEU A 231 -33.74 6.05 12.58
C LEU A 231 -33.07 5.94 13.94
N GLY A 232 -31.75 5.74 13.94
CA GLY A 232 -30.92 5.77 15.12
C GLY A 232 -29.83 6.84 15.03
N GLY A 233 -29.63 7.60 16.10
CA GLY A 233 -28.67 8.71 16.14
C GLY A 233 -28.08 8.96 17.52
N ARG A 234 -27.05 9.79 17.58
CA ARG A 234 -26.34 10.16 18.81
C ARG A 234 -26.32 11.65 19.06
N LYS A 235 -26.54 12.03 20.32
CA LYS A 235 -26.12 13.31 20.89
C LYS A 235 -24.65 13.22 21.30
N ILE A 236 -23.85 14.22 20.94
CA ILE A 236 -22.42 14.27 21.28
C ILE A 236 -22.23 15.23 22.46
N TYR A 237 -21.51 14.81 23.50
CA TYR A 237 -21.39 15.58 24.74
C TYR A 237 -20.09 16.36 24.88
N SER A 238 -19.01 15.87 24.29
CA SER A 238 -17.66 16.45 24.44
C SER A 238 -17.46 17.78 23.72
N TYR A 239 -18.27 18.10 22.71
CA TYR A 239 -18.19 19.36 21.98
C TYR A 239 -19.52 19.76 21.33
N LYS A 240 -19.63 21.05 20.96
CA LYS A 240 -20.80 21.58 20.25
C LYS A 240 -20.83 21.05 18.82
N HIS A 241 -21.86 20.30 18.49
CA HIS A 241 -22.10 19.82 17.13
C HIS A 241 -23.09 20.73 16.37
N GLN A 242 -22.88 20.89 15.06
CA GLN A 242 -23.85 21.55 14.18
C GLN A 242 -24.60 20.46 13.41
N GLY A 243 -25.82 20.15 13.85
CA GLY A 243 -26.69 19.17 13.21
C GLY A 243 -27.19 19.61 11.83
N ILE A 244 -27.81 18.67 11.13
CA ILE A 244 -28.54 18.91 9.87
C ILE A 244 -29.99 19.32 10.18
N ARG A 245 -30.59 20.14 9.32
CA ARG A 245 -32.00 20.55 9.46
C ARG A 245 -32.89 19.77 8.52
N VAL A 246 -34.20 19.80 8.78
CA VAL A 246 -35.18 19.11 7.95
C VAL A 246 -35.21 19.61 6.50
N GLU A 247 -35.02 20.92 6.29
CA GLU A 247 -34.95 21.53 4.96
C GLU A 247 -33.72 21.08 4.18
N ASP A 248 -32.63 20.73 4.87
CA ASP A 248 -31.42 20.23 4.23
C ASP A 248 -31.67 18.79 3.70
N ILE A 249 -32.37 17.96 4.46
CA ILE A 249 -32.77 16.60 4.04
C ILE A 249 -33.81 16.67 2.92
N ALA A 250 -34.78 17.59 3.02
CA ALA A 250 -35.75 17.85 1.96
C ALA A 250 -35.07 18.29 0.66
N ALA A 251 -34.05 19.17 0.73
CA ALA A 251 -33.27 19.57 -0.44
C ALA A 251 -32.61 18.38 -1.13
N LEU A 252 -32.03 17.45 -0.37
CA LEU A 252 -31.44 16.21 -0.89
C LEU A 252 -32.49 15.28 -1.51
N TRP A 253 -33.60 15.03 -0.82
CA TRP A 253 -34.65 14.14 -1.32
C TRP A 253 -35.32 14.68 -2.59
N GLN A 254 -35.69 15.96 -2.60
CA GLN A 254 -36.27 16.62 -3.78
C GLN A 254 -35.29 16.64 -4.96
N SER A 255 -34.00 16.80 -4.67
CA SER A 255 -32.92 16.73 -5.66
C SER A 255 -32.84 15.36 -6.33
N GLU A 256 -32.81 14.28 -5.54
CA GLU A 256 -32.76 12.91 -6.05
C GLU A 256 -34.03 12.51 -6.82
N LYS A 257 -35.21 12.95 -6.37
CA LYS A 257 -36.48 12.75 -7.11
C LYS A 257 -36.41 13.35 -8.51
N LYS A 258 -35.85 14.55 -8.65
CA LYS A 258 -35.69 15.20 -9.96
C LYS A 258 -34.65 14.52 -10.85
N ILE A 259 -33.55 14.04 -10.26
CA ILE A 259 -32.58 13.21 -10.99
C ILE A 259 -33.23 11.93 -11.50
N ALA A 260 -34.00 11.24 -10.65
CA ALA A 260 -34.74 10.03 -11.01
C ALA A 260 -35.68 10.27 -12.20
N ALA A 261 -36.51 11.32 -12.13
CA ALA A 261 -37.44 11.68 -13.20
C ALA A 261 -36.70 11.94 -14.54
N ARG A 262 -35.57 12.66 -14.51
CA ARG A 262 -34.75 12.90 -15.71
C ARG A 262 -34.19 11.61 -16.31
N TRP A 263 -33.78 10.65 -15.49
CA TRP A 263 -33.33 9.34 -15.97
C TRP A 263 -34.47 8.55 -16.63
N GLU A 264 -35.68 8.59 -16.06
CA GLU A 264 -36.86 7.94 -16.64
C GLU A 264 -37.28 8.58 -17.95
N ASP A 265 -37.25 9.91 -18.05
CA ASP A 265 -37.46 10.65 -19.30
C ASP A 265 -36.42 10.27 -20.35
N PHE A 266 -35.14 10.21 -19.96
CA PHE A 266 -34.05 9.80 -20.83
C PHE A 266 -34.22 8.38 -21.34
N GLN A 267 -34.53 7.42 -20.45
CA GLN A 267 -34.73 6.02 -20.80
C GLN A 267 -35.89 5.86 -21.79
N ARG A 268 -37.05 6.48 -21.52
CA ARG A 268 -38.19 6.50 -22.44
C ARG A 268 -37.82 7.07 -23.82
N ALA A 269 -37.05 8.16 -23.84
CA ALA A 269 -36.60 8.77 -25.09
C ALA A 269 -35.60 7.86 -25.87
N GLN A 270 -34.76 7.09 -25.17
CA GLN A 270 -33.87 6.12 -25.82
C GLN A 270 -34.64 4.90 -26.31
N GLU A 271 -35.56 4.32 -25.54
CA GLU A 271 -36.36 3.16 -25.95
C GLU A 271 -37.09 3.41 -27.29
N VAL A 272 -37.63 4.61 -27.48
CA VAL A 272 -38.24 5.03 -28.75
C VAL A 272 -37.24 5.03 -29.91
N LYS A 273 -36.00 5.49 -29.68
CA LYS A 273 -34.92 5.53 -30.68
C LYS A 273 -34.31 4.17 -30.99
N LEU A 274 -34.27 3.27 -30.00
CA LEU A 274 -33.67 1.95 -30.14
C LEU A 274 -34.61 0.97 -30.86
N LYS A 275 -35.91 1.25 -30.88
CA LYS A 275 -36.91 0.43 -31.56
C LYS A 275 -36.59 0.31 -33.06
N GLY A 276 -36.21 -0.89 -33.49
CA GLY A 276 -35.86 -1.20 -34.88
C GLY A 276 -34.36 -1.22 -35.18
N LEU A 277 -33.49 -0.87 -34.22
CA LEU A 277 -32.04 -1.00 -34.38
C LEU A 277 -31.54 -2.40 -33.96
N PRO A 278 -30.51 -2.97 -34.62
CA PRO A 278 -29.82 -4.17 -34.14
C PRO A 278 -29.18 -3.96 -32.75
N ILE A 279 -29.12 -5.00 -31.92
CA ILE A 279 -28.58 -4.94 -30.54
C ILE A 279 -27.18 -4.31 -30.48
N SER A 280 -26.30 -4.63 -31.44
CA SER A 280 -24.94 -4.06 -31.52
C SER A 280 -24.93 -2.55 -31.75
N GLU A 281 -25.91 -2.01 -32.48
CA GLU A 281 -26.05 -0.57 -32.70
C GLU A 281 -26.73 0.10 -31.51
N GLN A 282 -27.68 -0.59 -30.86
CA GLN A 282 -28.35 -0.08 -29.67
C GLN A 282 -27.35 0.29 -28.57
N GLU A 283 -26.38 -0.57 -28.27
CA GLU A 283 -25.35 -0.25 -27.27
C GLU A 283 -24.53 1.00 -27.63
N LYS A 284 -24.17 1.15 -28.91
CA LYS A 284 -23.39 2.30 -29.39
C LYS A 284 -24.19 3.58 -29.28
N VAL A 285 -25.46 3.56 -29.67
CA VAL A 285 -26.40 4.69 -29.57
C VAL A 285 -26.61 5.08 -28.11
N VAL A 286 -26.85 4.12 -27.21
CA VAL A 286 -27.01 4.39 -25.77
C VAL A 286 -25.74 4.99 -25.18
N LYS A 287 -24.56 4.43 -25.47
CA LYS A 287 -23.28 4.97 -24.98
C LYS A 287 -23.06 6.41 -25.46
N GLN A 288 -23.33 6.70 -26.73
CA GLN A 288 -23.24 8.06 -27.29
C GLN A 288 -24.28 9.01 -26.67
N ALA A 289 -25.51 8.55 -26.48
CA ALA A 289 -26.58 9.32 -25.87
C ALA A 289 -26.29 9.65 -24.41
N ILE A 290 -25.76 8.71 -23.62
CA ILE A 290 -25.32 8.96 -22.25
C ILE A 290 -24.20 10.01 -22.21
N VAL A 291 -23.21 9.91 -23.09
CA VAL A 291 -22.13 10.91 -23.17
C VAL A 291 -22.69 12.29 -23.52
N LYS A 292 -23.64 12.37 -24.45
CA LYS A 292 -24.31 13.63 -24.82
C LYS A 292 -25.13 14.20 -23.66
N GLU A 293 -25.94 13.38 -22.99
CA GLU A 293 -26.82 13.82 -21.90
C GLU A 293 -26.06 14.15 -20.62
N LYS A 294 -24.91 13.51 -20.37
CA LYS A 294 -24.02 13.94 -19.28
C LYS A 294 -23.57 15.39 -19.45
N LYS A 295 -23.34 15.85 -20.68
CA LYS A 295 -23.07 17.28 -20.96
C LYS A 295 -24.26 18.19 -20.66
N HIS A 296 -25.47 17.63 -20.65
CA HIS A 296 -26.72 18.34 -20.33
C HIS A 296 -27.22 18.08 -18.90
N GLY A 297 -26.38 17.52 -18.02
CA GLY A 297 -26.69 17.37 -16.59
C GLY A 297 -27.43 16.09 -16.21
N LEU A 298 -27.36 15.03 -17.05
CA LEU A 298 -27.77 13.68 -16.64
C LEU A 298 -26.70 13.08 -15.71
N VAL A 299 -26.95 13.17 -14.41
CA VAL A 299 -26.03 12.80 -13.32
C VAL A 299 -26.54 11.59 -12.55
N GLY A 300 -25.64 10.82 -11.93
CA GLY A 300 -26.01 9.60 -11.18
C GLY A 300 -26.53 9.85 -9.76
N GLY A 301 -26.37 11.06 -9.26
CA GLY A 301 -26.73 11.50 -7.91
C GLY A 301 -26.46 13.00 -7.76
N SER A 302 -26.91 13.56 -6.65
CA SER A 302 -26.75 14.98 -6.32
C SER A 302 -25.28 15.34 -6.06
N GLY A 303 -24.94 16.61 -6.18
CA GLY A 303 -23.55 17.02 -5.96
C GLY A 303 -23.26 18.46 -6.32
N PHE A 304 -21.96 18.77 -6.28
CA PHE A 304 -21.39 20.06 -6.55
C PHE A 304 -20.04 19.90 -7.26
N SER A 305 -19.67 20.82 -8.14
CA SER A 305 -18.32 20.90 -8.69
C SER A 305 -17.97 22.34 -9.02
N LEU A 306 -16.70 22.71 -8.82
CA LEU A 306 -16.12 23.89 -9.44
C LEU A 306 -15.47 23.45 -10.76
N ASP A 307 -16.22 23.68 -11.83
CA ASP A 307 -15.83 23.30 -13.18
C ASP A 307 -15.05 24.43 -13.86
N TRP A 308 -14.08 24.05 -14.68
CA TRP A 308 -13.26 24.99 -15.44
C TRP A 308 -13.94 25.36 -16.74
N GLN A 309 -13.98 26.66 -17.03
CA GLN A 309 -14.38 27.17 -18.33
C GLN A 309 -13.45 28.30 -18.80
N TYR A 310 -13.56 28.63 -20.09
CA TYR A 310 -12.77 29.65 -20.75
C TYR A 310 -13.66 30.69 -21.43
N ASP A 311 -13.13 31.89 -21.60
CA ASP A 311 -13.67 32.87 -22.54
C ASP A 311 -13.28 32.49 -23.97
N TYR A 312 -13.96 31.48 -24.51
CA TYR A 312 -13.71 30.92 -25.84
C TYR A 312 -13.73 31.98 -26.95
N THR A 313 -14.60 32.99 -26.83
CA THR A 313 -14.69 34.11 -27.77
C THR A 313 -13.42 34.97 -27.75
N THR A 314 -12.92 35.31 -26.57
CA THR A 314 -11.67 36.06 -26.43
C THR A 314 -10.48 35.25 -26.92
N ILE A 315 -10.41 33.95 -26.61
CA ILE A 315 -9.33 33.06 -27.08
C ILE A 315 -9.33 32.96 -28.60
N ASN A 316 -10.49 32.78 -29.25
CA ASN A 316 -10.59 32.76 -30.70
C ASN A 316 -10.09 34.06 -31.33
N THR A 317 -10.44 35.21 -30.73
CA THR A 317 -9.93 36.53 -31.17
C THR A 317 -8.40 36.62 -31.04
N ILE A 318 -7.83 36.15 -29.92
CA ILE A 318 -6.37 36.13 -29.71
C ILE A 318 -5.72 35.23 -30.76
N LEU A 319 -6.25 34.02 -30.98
CA LEU A 319 -5.74 33.06 -31.97
C LEU A 319 -5.73 33.64 -33.38
N ASP A 320 -6.79 34.36 -33.78
CA ASP A 320 -6.84 35.03 -35.08
C ASP A 320 -5.78 36.12 -35.21
N ASP A 321 -5.56 36.90 -34.14
CA ASP A 321 -4.53 37.95 -34.11
C ASP A 321 -3.09 37.40 -34.17
N VAL A 322 -2.85 36.18 -33.66
CA VAL A 322 -1.52 35.53 -33.67
C VAL A 322 -1.30 34.51 -34.78
N LYS A 323 -2.33 34.15 -35.56
CA LYS A 323 -2.24 33.12 -36.60
C LYS A 323 -1.05 33.32 -37.55
N PRO A 324 -0.75 34.54 -38.07
CA PRO A 324 0.41 34.75 -38.93
C PRO A 324 1.75 34.43 -38.25
N GLN A 325 1.89 34.78 -36.97
CA GLN A 325 3.10 34.55 -36.17
C GLN A 325 3.27 33.06 -35.86
N LEU A 326 2.18 32.35 -35.53
CA LEU A 326 2.22 30.91 -35.28
C LEU A 326 2.73 30.13 -36.51
N LEU A 327 2.26 30.50 -37.70
CA LEU A 327 2.63 29.85 -38.95
C LEU A 327 4.08 30.13 -39.39
N SER A 328 4.72 31.17 -38.85
CA SER A 328 6.12 31.48 -39.13
C SER A 328 7.11 30.76 -38.19
N LEU A 329 6.65 30.19 -37.07
CA LEU A 329 7.52 29.51 -36.11
C LEU A 329 8.12 28.23 -36.67
N ARG A 330 9.44 28.04 -36.47
CA ARG A 330 10.19 26.85 -36.88
C ARG A 330 11.07 26.36 -35.73
N LEU A 331 11.06 25.06 -35.43
CA LEU A 331 11.98 24.38 -34.53
C LEU A 331 12.78 23.37 -35.34
N ASP A 332 14.11 23.52 -35.40
CA ASP A 332 15.03 22.69 -36.20
C ASP A 332 14.58 22.55 -37.67
N GLY A 333 14.19 23.68 -38.28
CA GLY A 333 13.71 23.75 -39.65
C GLY A 333 12.27 23.27 -39.87
N LYS A 334 11.64 22.64 -38.88
CA LYS A 334 10.26 22.13 -38.97
C LYS A 334 9.25 23.14 -38.42
N PRO A 335 8.07 23.30 -39.05
CA PRO A 335 7.00 24.14 -38.50
C PRO A 335 6.55 23.63 -37.13
N VAL A 336 6.39 24.56 -36.17
CA VAL A 336 5.88 24.23 -34.82
C VAL A 336 4.40 23.85 -34.87
N THR A 337 3.64 24.49 -35.76
CA THR A 337 2.22 24.22 -36.00
C THR A 337 1.83 24.48 -37.47
N SER A 338 0.63 24.09 -37.88
CA SER A 338 0.10 24.25 -39.24
C SER A 338 -1.24 25.01 -39.24
N ALA A 339 -1.65 25.51 -40.42
CA ALA A 339 -2.93 26.21 -40.54
C ALA A 339 -4.11 25.28 -40.20
N ALA A 340 -4.06 24.03 -40.65
CA ALA A 340 -5.07 23.01 -40.35
C ALA A 340 -5.18 22.71 -38.84
N GLU A 341 -4.07 22.71 -38.12
CA GLU A 341 -4.09 22.54 -36.66
C GLU A 341 -4.74 23.74 -35.96
N ILE A 342 -4.43 24.97 -36.38
CA ILE A 342 -5.06 26.18 -35.83
C ILE A 342 -6.58 26.18 -36.12
N ASP A 343 -6.99 25.79 -37.33
CA ASP A 343 -8.40 25.75 -37.70
C ASP A 343 -9.16 24.66 -36.92
N LEU A 344 -8.52 23.51 -36.65
CA LEU A 344 -9.05 22.47 -35.76
C LEU A 344 -9.20 23.00 -34.32
N VAL A 345 -8.22 23.75 -33.81
CA VAL A 345 -8.32 24.41 -32.50
C VAL A 345 -9.54 25.32 -32.45
N LYS A 346 -9.73 26.19 -33.46
CA LYS A 346 -10.88 27.09 -33.53
C LYS A 346 -12.21 26.33 -33.58
N GLN A 347 -12.28 25.26 -34.38
CA GLN A 347 -13.46 24.40 -34.47
C GLN A 347 -13.81 23.79 -33.11
N ASN A 348 -12.81 23.28 -32.38
CA ASN A 348 -13.02 22.68 -31.07
C ASN A 348 -13.40 23.72 -30.01
N LEU A 349 -12.79 24.91 -30.02
CA LEU A 349 -13.15 26.01 -29.14
C LEU A 349 -14.60 26.48 -29.37
N ALA A 350 -15.10 26.45 -30.60
CA ALA A 350 -16.51 26.75 -30.91
C ALA A 350 -17.49 25.71 -30.31
N SER A 351 -17.01 24.50 -30.04
CA SER A 351 -17.74 23.44 -29.33
C SER A 351 -17.42 23.36 -27.83
N GLU A 352 -16.77 24.40 -27.28
CA GLU A 352 -16.31 24.48 -25.89
C GLU A 352 -15.35 23.33 -25.49
N ASN A 353 -14.57 22.84 -26.46
CA ASN A 353 -13.54 21.83 -26.25
C ASN A 353 -12.14 22.46 -26.38
N ASN A 354 -11.38 22.44 -25.29
CA ASN A 354 -10.07 23.08 -25.19
C ASN A 354 -8.87 22.13 -25.33
N VAL A 355 -9.07 20.82 -25.55
CA VAL A 355 -7.97 19.84 -25.58
C VAL A 355 -6.93 20.19 -26.65
N THR A 356 -7.37 20.43 -27.88
CA THR A 356 -6.46 20.82 -28.97
C THR A 356 -5.81 22.18 -28.76
N TYR A 357 -6.51 23.10 -28.08
CA TYR A 357 -5.93 24.40 -27.70
C TYR A 357 -4.77 24.20 -26.72
N HIS A 358 -4.94 23.35 -25.70
CA HIS A 358 -3.86 23.02 -24.76
C HIS A 358 -2.67 22.35 -25.43
N GLN A 359 -2.91 21.42 -26.35
CA GLN A 359 -1.84 20.78 -27.13
C GLN A 359 -1.05 21.79 -27.96
N LEU A 360 -1.72 22.78 -28.57
CA LEU A 360 -1.05 23.88 -29.27
C LEU A 360 -0.21 24.71 -28.29
N LEU A 361 -0.76 25.06 -27.13
CA LEU A 361 -0.03 25.82 -26.12
C LEU A 361 1.18 25.06 -25.56
N ASP A 362 1.10 23.75 -25.34
CA ASP A 362 2.23 22.91 -24.88
C ASP A 362 3.37 22.92 -25.91
N LYS A 363 3.05 22.82 -27.21
CA LYS A 363 4.04 22.96 -28.29
C LYS A 363 4.70 24.33 -28.27
N LEU A 364 3.92 25.39 -28.04
CA LEU A 364 4.41 26.76 -27.96
C LEU A 364 5.26 26.99 -26.72
N GLU A 365 4.88 26.47 -25.55
CA GLU A 365 5.66 26.55 -24.33
C GLU A 365 6.97 25.75 -24.45
N TYR A 366 6.93 24.55 -25.03
CA TYR A 366 8.14 23.79 -25.35
C TYR A 366 9.05 24.56 -26.31
N TYR A 367 8.49 25.15 -27.37
CA TYR A 367 9.23 26.04 -28.26
C TYR A 367 9.82 27.23 -27.50
N LEU A 368 9.06 27.93 -26.66
CA LEU A 368 9.53 29.08 -25.89
C LEU A 368 10.56 28.69 -24.82
N LYS A 369 10.48 27.50 -24.22
CA LYS A 369 11.40 26.98 -23.19
C LYS A 369 12.72 26.54 -23.82
N THR A 370 12.69 25.78 -24.91
CA THR A 370 13.88 25.48 -25.72
C THR A 370 14.49 26.76 -26.29
N GLN A 371 13.65 27.78 -26.55
CA GLN A 371 14.07 29.12 -26.89
C GLN A 371 14.46 30.00 -25.68
N LYS A 372 14.33 29.56 -24.42
CA LYS A 372 14.69 30.35 -23.23
C LYS A 372 16.18 30.21 -22.92
N ASP A 373 16.74 29.02 -23.17
CA ASP A 373 18.19 28.81 -23.33
C ASP A 373 18.73 29.59 -24.55
N ARG A 374 17.82 29.87 -25.49
CA ARG A 374 17.97 30.71 -26.68
C ARG A 374 17.30 32.09 -26.49
N ASN A 375 17.21 32.66 -25.26
CA ASN A 375 17.05 34.11 -25.11
C ASN A 375 18.25 34.84 -25.75
N GLN A 376 19.33 34.09 -25.97
CA GLN A 376 20.33 34.37 -26.99
C GLN A 376 19.79 34.60 -28.39
N SER A 377 18.69 34.00 -28.88
CA SER A 377 18.12 34.16 -30.23
C SER A 377 17.39 35.47 -30.44
N ILE A 378 16.51 35.92 -29.53
CA ILE A 378 15.95 37.28 -29.64
C ILE A 378 17.08 38.28 -29.45
N ARG A 379 18.00 38.05 -28.51
CA ARG A 379 19.23 38.84 -28.41
C ARG A 379 20.09 38.74 -29.67
N GLN A 380 20.19 37.61 -30.36
CA GLN A 380 20.99 37.39 -31.57
C GLN A 380 20.32 38.03 -32.75
N ILE A 381 19.00 37.95 -32.90
CA ILE A 381 18.23 38.63 -33.94
C ILE A 381 18.32 40.14 -33.71
N THR A 382 18.14 40.62 -32.47
CA THR A 382 18.36 42.02 -32.10
C THR A 382 19.83 42.42 -32.32
N ASN A 383 20.79 41.56 -32.03
CA ASN A 383 22.21 41.81 -32.26
C ASN A 383 22.56 41.79 -33.76
N THR A 384 21.93 40.94 -34.56
CA THR A 384 22.10 40.85 -36.02
C THR A 384 21.46 42.06 -36.69
N LEU A 385 20.25 42.45 -36.27
CA LEU A 385 19.62 43.70 -36.71
C LEU A 385 20.44 44.92 -36.30
N ASN A 386 20.99 44.94 -35.08
CA ASN A 386 21.93 45.97 -34.65
C ASN A 386 23.21 45.95 -35.48
N LEU A 387 23.74 44.77 -35.80
CA LEU A 387 24.96 44.61 -36.59
C LEU A 387 24.74 45.06 -38.03
N GLU A 388 23.61 44.72 -38.64
CA GLU A 388 23.21 45.15 -39.98
C GLU A 388 22.95 46.66 -40.02
N TYR A 389 22.23 47.19 -39.03
CA TYR A 389 22.05 48.63 -38.86
C TYR A 389 23.41 49.32 -38.75
N ASN A 390 24.29 48.86 -37.86
CA ASN A 390 25.62 49.44 -37.67
C ASN A 390 26.48 49.34 -38.94
N LYS A 391 26.43 48.21 -39.66
CA LYS A 391 27.15 48.01 -40.92
C LYS A 391 26.71 49.01 -42.00
N GLN A 392 25.43 49.37 -42.04
CA GLN A 392 24.88 50.33 -42.99
C GLN A 392 25.00 51.79 -42.50
N ALA A 393 24.94 52.02 -41.19
CA ALA A 393 25.02 53.33 -40.57
C ALA A 393 26.46 53.87 -40.50
N GLN A 394 27.45 53.01 -40.28
CA GLN A 394 28.88 53.39 -40.20
C GLN A 394 29.38 54.19 -41.42
N PRO A 395 29.18 53.74 -42.68
CA PRO A 395 29.63 54.51 -43.84
C PRO A 395 28.90 55.86 -43.96
N LEU A 396 27.61 55.92 -43.63
CA LEU A 396 26.85 57.18 -43.63
C LEU A 396 27.36 58.14 -42.55
N GLN A 397 27.64 57.64 -41.35
CA GLN A 397 28.21 58.43 -40.25
C GLN A 397 29.61 58.95 -40.60
N ALA A 398 30.46 58.13 -41.23
CA ALA A 398 31.77 58.54 -41.70
C ALA A 398 31.68 59.67 -42.76
N GLN A 399 30.75 59.54 -43.73
CA GLN A 399 30.49 60.59 -44.72
C GLN A 399 29.93 61.87 -44.09
N ILE A 400 29.06 61.76 -43.09
CA ILE A 400 28.53 62.91 -42.32
C ILE A 400 29.69 63.65 -41.63
N ILE A 401 30.61 62.93 -40.98
CA ILE A 401 31.79 63.52 -40.32
C ILE A 401 32.69 64.19 -41.35
N GLN A 402 33.00 63.50 -42.46
CA GLN A 402 33.80 64.05 -43.55
C GLN A 402 33.19 65.35 -44.09
N LYS A 403 31.89 65.36 -44.40
CA LYS A 403 31.19 66.53 -44.93
C LYS A 403 31.16 67.70 -43.95
N ARG A 404 31.03 67.43 -42.64
CA ARG A 404 31.16 68.47 -41.60
C ARG A 404 32.56 69.08 -41.57
N ASN A 405 33.61 68.25 -41.67
CA ASN A 405 34.98 68.72 -41.72
C ASN A 405 35.25 69.56 -42.99
N GLU A 406 34.78 69.13 -44.16
CA GLU A 406 34.90 69.90 -45.40
C GLU A 406 34.19 71.26 -45.33
N ILE A 407 33.02 71.34 -44.68
CA ILE A 407 32.32 72.61 -44.43
C ILE A 407 33.15 73.49 -43.48
N GLN A 408 33.69 72.91 -42.42
CA GLN A 408 34.49 73.61 -41.42
C GLN A 408 35.81 74.14 -42.01
N GLU A 409 36.48 73.37 -42.85
CA GLU A 409 37.71 73.78 -43.55
C GLU A 409 37.45 74.99 -44.45
N ILE A 410 36.35 75.01 -45.21
CA ILE A 410 35.97 76.17 -46.04
C ILE A 410 35.69 77.39 -45.15
N ILE A 411 34.97 77.21 -44.03
CA ILE A 411 34.70 78.31 -43.09
C ILE A 411 36.01 78.87 -42.53
N THR A 412 36.91 78.01 -42.09
CA THR A 412 38.19 78.40 -41.49
C THR A 412 39.13 79.04 -42.51
N SER A 413 39.21 78.55 -43.76
CA SER A 413 40.04 79.15 -44.81
C SER A 413 39.57 80.54 -45.21
N GLU A 414 38.25 80.76 -45.25
CA GLU A 414 37.66 82.07 -45.60
C GLU A 414 37.74 83.08 -44.45
N GLN A 415 37.63 82.62 -43.21
CA GLN A 415 37.85 83.46 -42.03
C GLN A 415 39.28 84.02 -41.98
N LEU A 416 40.28 83.26 -42.43
CA LEU A 416 41.66 83.72 -42.56
C LEU A 416 41.86 84.76 -43.68
N LEU A 417 40.93 84.86 -44.64
CA LEU A 417 40.99 85.75 -45.80
C LEU A 417 40.11 87.02 -45.65
N GLY A 418 39.55 87.27 -44.46
CA GLY A 418 38.83 88.52 -44.16
C GLY A 418 37.31 88.49 -44.38
N GLY A 419 36.71 87.31 -44.60
CA GLY A 419 35.25 87.15 -44.70
C GLY A 419 34.83 86.08 -45.71
N ILE A 420 33.64 85.49 -45.53
CA ILE A 420 33.12 84.44 -46.43
C ILE A 420 32.69 85.06 -47.76
N THR A 421 33.35 84.68 -48.85
CA THR A 421 32.98 85.11 -50.20
C THR A 421 31.65 84.48 -50.67
N PRO A 422 30.91 85.12 -51.60
CA PRO A 422 29.68 84.55 -52.14
C PRO A 422 29.86 83.16 -52.76
N GLU A 423 31.02 82.90 -53.37
CA GLU A 423 31.37 81.60 -53.95
C GLU A 423 31.54 80.52 -52.87
N SER A 424 32.29 80.81 -51.81
CA SER A 424 32.46 79.89 -50.69
C SER A 424 31.16 79.69 -49.91
N GLN A 425 30.28 80.70 -49.86
CA GLN A 425 28.95 80.56 -49.30
C GLN A 425 28.03 79.66 -50.16
N ALA A 426 28.20 79.64 -51.49
CA ALA A 426 27.53 78.68 -52.36
C ALA A 426 28.05 77.25 -52.16
N LYS A 427 29.37 77.07 -52.01
CA LYS A 427 30.00 75.76 -51.70
C LYS A 427 29.57 75.22 -50.34
N ILE A 428 29.51 76.08 -49.31
CA ILE A 428 28.99 75.72 -47.99
C ILE A 428 27.53 75.29 -48.09
N ARG A 429 26.67 76.06 -48.78
CA ARG A 429 25.25 75.70 -48.98
C ARG A 429 25.09 74.35 -49.70
N HIS A 430 25.87 74.09 -50.74
CA HIS A 430 25.86 72.81 -51.44
C HIS A 430 26.24 71.65 -50.52
N LYS A 431 27.35 71.77 -49.77
CA LYS A 431 27.77 70.73 -48.82
C LYS A 431 26.80 70.56 -47.65
N GLN A 432 26.12 71.62 -47.21
CA GLN A 432 25.05 71.55 -46.21
C GLN A 432 23.83 70.78 -46.74
N GLN A 433 23.49 70.92 -48.02
CA GLN A 433 22.44 70.12 -48.66
C GLN A 433 22.84 68.64 -48.73
N GLU A 434 24.07 68.33 -49.10
CA GLU A 434 24.61 66.95 -49.08
C GLU A 434 24.58 66.35 -47.66
N LEU A 435 25.01 67.13 -46.65
CA LEU A 435 24.98 66.72 -45.24
C LEU A 435 23.54 66.48 -44.75
N ALA A 436 22.59 67.33 -45.15
CA ALA A 436 21.17 67.16 -44.84
C ALA A 436 20.60 65.88 -45.47
N GLN A 437 21.00 65.55 -46.71
CA GLN A 437 20.61 64.33 -47.39
C GLN A 437 21.16 63.08 -46.68
N LEU A 438 22.43 63.09 -46.26
CA LEU A 438 23.02 61.99 -45.48
C LEU A 438 22.34 61.79 -44.11
N HIS A 439 21.99 62.87 -43.40
CA HIS A 439 21.21 62.77 -42.16
C HIS A 439 19.82 62.18 -42.41
N LYS A 440 19.16 62.52 -43.53
CA LYS A 440 17.86 61.96 -43.92
C LYS A 440 17.95 60.46 -44.19
N GLU A 441 19.00 60.02 -44.88
CA GLU A 441 19.26 58.60 -45.15
C GLU A 441 19.54 57.80 -43.86
N LEU A 442 20.39 58.32 -42.97
CA LEU A 442 20.65 57.69 -41.67
C LEU A 442 19.38 57.61 -40.80
N SER A 443 18.55 58.66 -40.83
CA SER A 443 17.27 58.69 -40.11
C SER A 443 16.28 57.67 -40.68
N SER A 444 16.22 57.52 -42.00
CA SER A 444 15.39 56.51 -42.67
C SER A 444 15.82 55.09 -42.31
N LEU A 445 17.14 54.83 -42.31
CA LEU A 445 17.71 53.54 -41.90
C LEU A 445 17.37 53.21 -40.44
N TYR A 446 17.50 54.19 -39.54
CA TYR A 446 17.13 54.00 -38.14
C TYR A 446 15.62 53.74 -37.97
N ALA A 447 14.76 54.46 -38.71
CA ALA A 447 13.32 54.22 -38.70
C ALA A 447 12.96 52.80 -39.19
N GLN A 448 13.66 52.28 -40.20
CA GLN A 448 13.49 50.91 -40.67
C GLN A 448 13.92 49.88 -39.62
N TYR A 449 15.10 50.05 -39.01
CA TYR A 449 15.58 49.20 -37.91
C TYR A 449 14.58 49.21 -36.75
N PHE A 450 14.14 50.39 -36.30
CA PHE A 450 13.20 50.54 -35.20
C PHE A 450 11.86 49.87 -35.50
N LYS A 451 11.33 50.03 -36.73
CA LYS A 451 10.10 49.36 -37.19
C LYS A 451 10.24 47.84 -37.14
N GLN A 452 11.36 47.27 -37.57
CA GLN A 452 11.61 45.82 -37.53
C GLN A 452 11.74 45.31 -36.08
N HIS A 453 12.48 46.02 -35.23
CA HIS A 453 12.61 45.68 -33.81
C HIS A 453 11.26 45.73 -33.07
N GLN A 454 10.45 46.76 -33.35
CA GLN A 454 9.11 46.90 -32.79
C GLN A 454 8.18 45.77 -33.25
N GLN A 455 8.24 45.39 -34.54
CA GLN A 455 7.49 44.24 -35.05
C GLN A 455 7.86 42.93 -34.36
N LEU A 456 9.14 42.65 -34.15
CA LEU A 456 9.59 41.44 -33.43
C LEU A 456 9.14 41.43 -31.97
N THR A 457 9.26 42.56 -31.28
CA THR A 457 8.81 42.70 -29.89
C THR A 457 7.29 42.53 -29.77
N ASN A 458 6.54 43.12 -30.70
CA ASN A 458 5.09 42.97 -30.78
C ASN A 458 4.71 41.50 -31.03
N ASN A 459 5.35 40.83 -31.98
CA ASN A 459 5.09 39.42 -32.29
C ASN A 459 5.35 38.52 -31.07
N HIS A 460 6.48 38.71 -30.38
CA HIS A 460 6.79 37.98 -29.15
C HIS A 460 5.74 38.24 -28.06
N THR A 461 5.37 39.50 -27.85
CA THR A 461 4.34 39.90 -26.88
C THR A 461 3.00 39.23 -27.18
N LYS A 462 2.59 39.15 -28.45
CA LYS A 462 1.34 38.47 -28.83
C LYS A 462 1.40 36.95 -28.57
N LEU A 463 2.53 36.30 -28.86
CA LEU A 463 2.72 34.87 -28.54
C LEU A 463 2.69 34.61 -27.03
N VAL A 464 3.34 35.47 -26.24
CA VAL A 464 3.27 35.40 -24.77
C VAL A 464 1.84 35.61 -24.28
N LYS A 465 1.08 36.55 -24.86
CA LYS A 465 -0.34 36.74 -24.54
C LYS A 465 -1.19 35.51 -24.85
N LEU A 466 -0.93 34.80 -25.96
CA LEU A 466 -1.60 33.53 -26.27
C LEU A 466 -1.28 32.43 -25.24
N VAL A 467 -0.01 32.31 -24.82
CA VAL A 467 0.35 31.35 -23.76
C VAL A 467 -0.34 31.73 -22.44
N GLN A 468 -0.28 33.01 -22.08
CA GLN A 468 -0.93 33.54 -20.88
C GLN A 468 -2.46 33.47 -20.93
N SER A 469 -3.11 33.38 -22.10
CA SER A 469 -4.57 33.22 -22.17
C SER A 469 -5.05 31.89 -21.62
N ARG A 470 -4.17 30.89 -21.44
CA ARG A 470 -4.46 29.69 -20.65
C ARG A 470 -4.93 30.04 -19.23
N GLU A 471 -4.29 31.00 -18.60
CA GLU A 471 -4.58 31.39 -17.22
C GLU A 471 -5.54 32.59 -17.18
N ASN A 472 -5.28 33.60 -18.01
CA ASN A 472 -5.99 34.88 -17.96
C ASN A 472 -7.40 34.85 -18.56
N GLN A 473 -7.70 33.89 -19.45
CA GLN A 473 -9.04 33.73 -20.03
C GLN A 473 -9.79 32.55 -19.41
N ALA A 474 -9.20 31.92 -18.40
CA ALA A 474 -9.79 30.84 -17.67
C ALA A 474 -10.48 31.33 -16.40
N PHE A 475 -11.57 30.67 -16.05
CA PHE A 475 -12.30 30.88 -14.81
C PHE A 475 -12.94 29.58 -14.35
N GLN A 476 -13.42 29.57 -13.11
CA GLN A 476 -14.18 28.46 -12.55
C GLN A 476 -15.61 28.90 -12.35
N HIS A 477 -16.55 27.97 -12.49
CA HIS A 477 -17.94 28.21 -12.14
C HIS A 477 -18.51 27.04 -11.36
N ALA A 478 -19.49 27.34 -10.51
CA ALA A 478 -20.24 26.31 -9.81
C ALA A 478 -21.13 25.53 -10.77
N ARG A 479 -21.12 24.22 -10.62
CA ARG A 479 -22.13 23.29 -11.12
C ARG A 479 -22.81 22.63 -9.93
N TYR A 480 -24.14 22.69 -9.89
CA TYR A 480 -24.94 22.01 -8.88
C TYR A 480 -25.73 20.90 -9.56
N ASP A 481 -25.51 19.68 -9.10
CA ASP A 481 -26.13 18.49 -9.64
C ASP A 481 -27.40 18.19 -8.81
N GLY A 482 -28.53 17.93 -9.47
CA GLY A 482 -29.83 17.65 -8.83
C GLY A 482 -30.65 18.86 -8.35
N GLU A 483 -30.38 20.05 -8.86
CA GLU A 483 -31.04 21.29 -8.39
C GLU A 483 -30.68 21.73 -6.96
N LEU A 484 -29.50 21.38 -6.46
CA LEU A 484 -29.01 21.93 -5.19
C LEU A 484 -28.65 23.43 -5.26
N LYS A 485 -28.71 24.05 -6.45
CA LYS A 485 -28.42 25.47 -6.66
C LYS A 485 -29.25 26.34 -5.72
N GLY A 486 -28.58 27.25 -5.01
CA GLY A 486 -29.19 28.22 -4.11
C GLY A 486 -29.82 27.65 -2.83
N THR A 487 -29.70 26.33 -2.60
CA THR A 487 -30.07 25.70 -1.33
C THR A 487 -28.98 25.86 -0.29
N GLU A 488 -29.32 25.75 0.99
CA GLU A 488 -28.32 25.72 2.06
C GLU A 488 -27.34 24.56 1.89
N VAL A 489 -27.82 23.37 1.51
CA VAL A 489 -26.98 22.21 1.18
C VAL A 489 -25.99 22.58 0.07
N GLY A 490 -26.47 23.15 -1.03
CA GLY A 490 -25.62 23.61 -2.13
C GLY A 490 -24.55 24.60 -1.67
N MET A 491 -24.88 25.54 -0.78
CA MET A 491 -23.90 26.49 -0.23
C MET A 491 -22.85 25.80 0.65
N VAL A 492 -23.23 24.80 1.46
CA VAL A 492 -22.28 24.01 2.27
C VAL A 492 -21.36 23.17 1.39
N LEU A 493 -21.88 22.55 0.33
CA LEU A 493 -21.07 21.82 -0.65
C LEU A 493 -20.08 22.75 -1.35
N PHE A 494 -20.54 23.92 -1.79
CA PHE A 494 -19.68 24.96 -2.36
C PHE A 494 -18.59 25.37 -1.37
N TYR A 495 -18.99 25.73 -0.15
CA TYR A 495 -18.09 26.23 0.88
C TYR A 495 -16.96 25.24 1.18
N THR A 496 -17.34 23.99 1.49
CA THR A 496 -16.38 22.97 1.92
C THR A 496 -15.44 22.57 0.79
N ASP A 497 -15.93 22.47 -0.44
CA ASP A 497 -15.10 22.23 -1.60
C ASP A 497 -14.10 23.37 -1.87
N LEU A 498 -14.58 24.62 -1.90
CA LEU A 498 -13.72 25.78 -2.13
C LEU A 498 -12.70 25.97 -1.01
N LEU A 499 -13.11 25.78 0.25
CA LEU A 499 -12.23 25.93 1.41
C LEU A 499 -11.11 24.89 1.40
N ALA A 500 -11.41 23.63 1.09
CA ALA A 500 -10.39 22.58 0.99
C ALA A 500 -9.33 22.93 -0.07
N LYS A 501 -9.73 23.51 -1.20
CA LYS A 501 -8.81 24.00 -2.24
C LYS A 501 -7.97 25.19 -1.75
N ILE A 502 -8.61 26.17 -1.12
CA ILE A 502 -7.96 27.34 -0.50
C ILE A 502 -6.87 26.88 0.50
N TRP A 503 -7.19 25.92 1.36
CA TRP A 503 -6.25 25.35 2.33
C TRP A 503 -5.19 24.45 1.70
N SER A 504 -5.50 23.66 0.68
CA SER A 504 -4.50 22.88 -0.05
C SER A 504 -3.41 23.77 -0.66
N PHE A 505 -3.82 24.94 -1.16
CA PHE A 505 -2.92 25.90 -1.80
C PHE A 505 -2.22 26.88 -0.88
N ASN A 506 -2.61 26.91 0.40
CA ASN A 506 -2.22 28.01 1.28
C ASN A 506 -2.55 29.37 0.66
N TYR A 507 -3.72 29.47 0.02
CA TYR A 507 -4.19 30.69 -0.62
C TYR A 507 -4.28 31.80 0.42
N ASN A 508 -3.61 32.93 0.17
CA ASN A 508 -3.53 34.04 1.13
C ASN A 508 -3.07 33.61 2.54
N ASN A 509 -2.17 32.62 2.66
CA ASN A 509 -1.65 32.10 3.93
C ASN A 509 -2.75 31.64 4.90
N SER A 510 -3.86 31.11 4.39
CA SER A 510 -5.02 30.79 5.21
C SER A 510 -5.11 29.34 5.67
N THR A 511 -4.12 28.49 5.36
CA THR A 511 -4.11 27.11 5.84
C THR A 511 -3.88 27.11 7.36
N PRO A 512 -4.71 26.44 8.17
CA PRO A 512 -4.63 26.44 9.63
C PRO A 512 -3.49 25.56 10.17
N THR A 513 -2.26 25.74 9.69
CA THR A 513 -1.08 24.94 10.11
C THR A 513 -0.73 25.12 11.58
N GLU A 514 -1.12 26.24 12.18
CA GLU A 514 -0.85 26.56 13.59
C GLU A 514 -1.93 26.01 14.53
N GLN A 515 -3.17 25.89 14.05
CA GLN A 515 -4.33 25.47 14.84
C GLN A 515 -4.60 23.96 14.71
N ILE A 516 -4.21 23.36 13.59
CA ILE A 516 -4.34 21.93 13.33
C ILE A 516 -2.92 21.35 13.20
N PRO A 517 -2.42 20.63 14.22
CA PRO A 517 -1.06 20.08 14.20
C PRO A 517 -0.83 19.18 12.98
N ASP A 518 0.36 19.26 12.38
CA ASP A 518 0.77 18.51 11.20
C ASP A 518 -0.07 18.78 9.92
N PHE A 519 -0.96 19.77 9.91
CA PHE A 519 -1.75 20.11 8.72
C PHE A 519 -0.95 20.89 7.68
N ILE A 520 -0.21 20.18 6.84
CA ILE A 520 0.68 20.77 5.83
C ILE A 520 -0.07 20.96 4.50
N PRO A 521 -0.14 22.17 3.93
CA PRO A 521 -0.76 22.39 2.63
C PRO A 521 0.04 21.68 1.52
N GLN A 522 -0.63 21.26 0.45
CA GLN A 522 -0.02 20.55 -0.68
C GLN A 522 1.17 21.33 -1.26
N THR A 523 1.09 22.66 -1.33
CA THR A 523 2.16 23.54 -1.86
C THR A 523 3.41 23.57 -1.00
N LYS A 524 3.33 23.16 0.27
CA LYS A 524 4.47 23.02 1.19
C LYS A 524 4.90 21.55 1.39
N ALA A 525 4.17 20.59 0.80
CA ALA A 525 4.53 19.19 0.88
C ALA A 525 5.84 18.95 0.10
N LYS A 526 6.90 18.67 0.83
CA LYS A 526 8.21 18.37 0.26
C LYS A 526 8.23 16.94 -0.25
N VAL A 527 8.36 16.78 -1.56
CA VAL A 527 8.33 15.48 -2.23
C VAL A 527 9.68 15.15 -2.82
N SER A 528 10.04 13.88 -2.72
CA SER A 528 11.25 13.31 -3.28
C SER A 528 11.40 13.54 -4.77
N SER A 529 12.65 13.65 -5.18
CA SER A 529 13.00 13.73 -6.59
C SER A 529 12.79 12.40 -7.35
N ILE A 530 12.56 11.27 -6.66
CA ILE A 530 12.15 10.01 -7.32
C ILE A 530 10.85 10.16 -8.12
N TYR A 531 9.99 11.14 -7.75
CA TYR A 531 8.72 11.41 -8.41
C TYR A 531 8.79 12.54 -9.46
N LYS A 532 9.97 13.11 -9.72
CA LYS A 532 10.10 14.29 -10.60
C LYS A 532 9.43 14.09 -11.97
N GLU A 533 9.68 12.95 -12.63
CA GLU A 533 9.10 12.65 -13.94
C GLU A 533 7.56 12.52 -13.90
N GLU A 534 7.01 11.96 -12.81
CA GLU A 534 5.55 11.86 -12.62
C GLU A 534 4.93 13.24 -12.45
N LEU A 535 5.54 14.08 -11.61
CA LEU A 535 5.05 15.41 -11.29
C LEU A 535 5.07 16.35 -12.48
N GLU A 536 6.13 16.29 -13.30
CA GLU A 536 6.24 17.06 -14.54
C GLU A 536 5.20 16.65 -15.59
N LYS A 537 4.71 15.39 -15.54
CA LYS A 537 3.68 14.87 -16.45
C LYS A 537 2.26 15.08 -15.94
N LEU A 538 2.07 15.12 -14.63
CA LEU A 538 0.78 15.21 -13.96
C LEU A 538 0.69 16.56 -13.24
N ASP A 539 0.66 17.63 -14.04
CA ASP A 539 0.63 19.02 -13.60
C ASP A 539 -0.74 19.48 -13.06
N TYR A 540 -1.74 18.61 -13.19
CA TYR A 540 -3.12 18.89 -12.85
C TYR A 540 -3.68 17.85 -11.88
N THR A 541 -4.40 18.31 -10.86
CA THR A 541 -5.07 17.42 -9.89
C THR A 541 -6.49 17.91 -9.65
N ARG A 542 -7.45 16.98 -9.68
CA ARG A 542 -8.84 17.28 -9.34
C ARG A 542 -9.16 16.59 -8.01
N LEU A 543 -9.54 17.39 -7.01
CA LEU A 543 -9.84 17.03 -5.63
C LEU A 543 -11.34 17.06 -5.41
N TRP A 544 -11.87 16.06 -4.72
CA TRP A 544 -13.30 15.98 -4.45
C TRP A 544 -13.62 15.28 -3.15
N PHE A 545 -14.72 15.70 -2.55
CA PHE A 545 -15.35 15.00 -1.44
C PHE A 545 -16.32 13.93 -1.95
N GLY A 546 -16.40 12.82 -1.24
CA GLY A 546 -17.39 11.78 -1.50
C GLY A 546 -17.57 10.86 -0.30
N HIS A 547 -18.40 9.85 -0.48
CA HIS A 547 -18.61 8.86 0.56
C HIS A 547 -17.35 8.01 0.78
N GLN A 548 -17.12 7.67 2.04
CA GLN A 548 -16.05 6.79 2.48
C GLN A 548 -16.57 5.37 2.57
N ASP A 549 -15.94 4.44 1.87
CA ASP A 549 -16.46 3.07 1.80
C ASP A 549 -16.44 2.34 3.14
N LYS A 550 -15.46 2.66 4.01
CA LYS A 550 -15.40 2.19 5.40
C LYS A 550 -16.37 2.92 6.35
N GLY A 551 -17.10 3.91 5.86
CA GLY A 551 -17.95 4.79 6.65
C GLY A 551 -19.40 4.33 6.80
N PHE A 552 -19.84 3.31 6.05
CA PHE A 552 -21.19 2.75 6.16
C PHE A 552 -21.24 1.29 5.69
N GLN A 553 -22.30 0.57 6.08
CA GLN A 553 -22.59 -0.81 5.71
C GLN A 553 -24.08 -1.01 5.49
N VAL A 554 -24.44 -1.83 4.49
CA VAL A 554 -25.82 -2.33 4.29
C VAL A 554 -25.95 -3.70 4.93
N THR A 555 -27.01 -3.94 5.70
CA THR A 555 -27.24 -5.20 6.44
C THR A 555 -28.70 -5.66 6.34
N ASP A 556 -29.03 -6.78 7.01
CA ASP A 556 -30.38 -7.36 7.07
C ASP A 556 -31.05 -7.47 5.69
N GLY A 557 -30.42 -8.21 4.77
CA GLY A 557 -30.95 -8.38 3.42
C GLY A 557 -31.11 -7.09 2.58
N GLY A 558 -30.59 -5.95 3.04
CA GLY A 558 -30.75 -4.65 2.38
C GLY A 558 -31.70 -3.69 3.10
N ASN A 559 -32.29 -4.09 4.22
CA ASN A 559 -33.26 -3.31 4.99
C ASN A 559 -32.61 -2.37 6.01
N ASP A 560 -31.30 -2.54 6.26
CA ASP A 560 -30.56 -1.72 7.21
C ASP A 560 -29.41 -0.97 6.54
N LEU A 561 -29.19 0.27 6.99
CA LEU A 561 -28.04 1.10 6.67
C LEU A 561 -27.42 1.63 7.96
N ILE A 562 -26.16 1.26 8.20
CA ILE A 562 -25.45 1.57 9.45
C ILE A 562 -24.23 2.42 9.14
N PHE A 563 -23.94 3.43 9.96
CA PHE A 563 -22.86 4.39 9.72
C PHE A 563 -21.77 4.33 10.81
N ALA A 564 -20.54 4.58 10.38
CA ALA A 564 -19.48 5.02 11.27
C ALA A 564 -19.69 6.50 11.57
N ARG A 565 -18.90 7.02 12.51
CA ARG A 565 -18.88 8.45 12.80
C ARG A 565 -18.55 9.30 11.56
N ASN A 566 -17.56 8.87 10.77
CA ASN A 566 -17.21 9.54 9.51
C ASN A 566 -17.66 8.69 8.32
N ALA A 567 -18.43 9.31 7.43
CA ALA A 567 -18.85 8.76 6.15
C ALA A 567 -18.33 9.59 4.96
N THR A 568 -17.58 10.67 5.22
CA THR A 568 -16.98 11.53 4.20
C THR A 568 -15.50 11.23 4.05
N ARG A 569 -15.02 11.23 2.81
CA ARG A 569 -13.59 11.30 2.46
C ARG A 569 -13.34 12.36 1.39
N VAL A 570 -12.10 12.74 1.27
CA VAL A 570 -11.53 13.49 0.15
C VAL A 570 -10.69 12.54 -0.67
N TYR A 571 -10.79 12.60 -1.99
CA TYR A 571 -9.93 11.85 -2.89
C TYR A 571 -9.56 12.74 -4.06
N ALA A 572 -8.58 12.31 -4.85
CA ALA A 572 -8.20 13.05 -6.04
C ALA A 572 -7.76 12.10 -7.14
N ALA A 573 -7.74 12.64 -8.35
CA ALA A 573 -7.05 12.05 -9.47
C ALA A 573 -6.19 13.13 -10.13
N SER A 574 -5.06 12.69 -10.67
CA SER A 574 -4.13 13.57 -11.37
C SER A 574 -4.12 13.24 -12.85
N SER A 575 -4.02 14.27 -13.68
CA SER A 575 -3.92 14.14 -15.14
C SER A 575 -2.99 15.22 -15.69
N SER A 576 -2.80 15.22 -17.00
CA SER A 576 -2.12 16.31 -17.71
C SER A 576 -3.16 17.25 -18.32
N LEU A 577 -2.90 18.56 -18.37
CA LEU A 577 -3.78 19.53 -19.05
C LEU A 577 -4.12 19.16 -20.51
N SER A 578 -3.22 18.47 -21.21
CA SER A 578 -3.43 18.00 -22.60
C SER A 578 -4.23 16.71 -22.73
N ASN A 579 -4.48 16.02 -21.62
CA ASN A 579 -5.28 14.79 -21.55
C ASN A 579 -6.11 14.75 -20.25
N PRO A 580 -7.02 15.71 -20.03
CA PRO A 580 -7.76 15.82 -18.77
C PRO A 580 -8.64 14.57 -18.51
N ASP A 581 -9.07 13.87 -19.56
CA ASP A 581 -9.89 12.65 -19.49
C ASP A 581 -9.10 11.38 -19.09
N LYS A 582 -7.75 11.45 -19.04
CA LYS A 582 -6.88 10.33 -18.64
C LYS A 582 -6.41 10.53 -17.20
N GLU A 583 -7.36 10.46 -16.28
CA GLU A 583 -7.10 10.53 -14.85
C GLU A 583 -6.33 9.30 -14.34
N THR A 584 -5.36 9.54 -13.47
CA THR A 584 -4.51 8.55 -12.82
C THR A 584 -4.52 8.76 -11.30
N THR A 585 -3.86 7.87 -10.55
CA THR A 585 -3.69 8.02 -9.10
C THR A 585 -3.08 9.37 -8.74
N ALA A 586 -3.57 10.01 -7.69
CA ALA A 586 -3.13 11.34 -7.24
C ALA A 586 -1.61 11.43 -7.04
N THR A 587 -0.96 12.50 -7.49
CA THR A 587 0.48 12.70 -7.29
C THR A 587 0.89 12.62 -5.81
N PRO A 588 2.14 12.25 -5.46
CA PRO A 588 2.55 12.00 -4.06
C PRO A 588 2.25 13.14 -3.06
N ASP A 589 2.34 14.41 -3.47
CA ASP A 589 1.97 15.54 -2.61
C ASP A 589 0.46 15.66 -2.41
N SER A 590 -0.32 15.45 -3.47
CA SER A 590 -1.78 15.41 -3.37
C SER A 590 -2.19 14.25 -2.46
N GLU A 591 -1.63 13.06 -2.69
CA GLU A 591 -1.90 11.87 -1.88
C GLU A 591 -1.54 12.10 -0.41
N ALA A 592 -0.39 12.73 -0.11
CA ALA A 592 -0.01 13.04 1.27
C ALA A 592 -0.99 14.00 1.95
N PHE A 593 -1.40 15.08 1.27
CA PHE A 593 -2.41 16.01 1.79
C PHE A 593 -3.76 15.33 2.02
N LEU A 594 -4.21 14.52 1.07
CA LEU A 594 -5.51 13.84 1.11
C LEU A 594 -5.56 12.71 2.13
N SER A 595 -4.51 11.88 2.18
CA SER A 595 -4.35 10.83 3.18
C SER A 595 -4.41 11.46 4.57
N TRP A 596 -3.60 12.49 4.84
CA TRP A 596 -3.64 13.20 6.12
C TRP A 596 -5.04 13.75 6.42
N TRP A 597 -5.70 14.39 5.45
CA TRP A 597 -7.04 14.94 5.66
C TRP A 597 -8.04 13.85 6.05
N ASN A 598 -8.07 12.74 5.32
CA ASN A 598 -8.98 11.63 5.58
C ASN A 598 -8.73 10.98 6.94
N ASP A 599 -7.45 10.86 7.28
CA ASP A 599 -7.00 10.28 8.53
C ASP A 599 -7.36 11.18 9.72
N HIS A 600 -7.40 12.50 9.51
CA HIS A 600 -7.69 13.51 10.55
C HIS A 600 -9.00 14.28 10.31
N TYR A 601 -9.96 13.71 9.60
CA TYR A 601 -11.19 14.41 9.19
C TYR A 601 -11.95 15.03 10.38
N GLU A 602 -12.04 14.30 11.50
CA GLU A 602 -12.74 14.82 12.69
C GLU A 602 -12.10 16.07 13.26
N GLU A 603 -10.77 16.17 13.20
CA GLU A 603 -10.06 17.34 13.72
C GLU A 603 -10.31 18.56 12.84
N VAL A 604 -10.26 18.34 11.52
CA VAL A 604 -10.63 19.38 10.55
C VAL A 604 -12.08 19.82 10.76
N ALA A 605 -12.98 18.88 11.01
CA ALA A 605 -14.40 19.16 11.22
C ALA A 605 -14.70 19.82 12.57
N ARG A 606 -13.94 19.52 13.62
CA ARG A 606 -14.01 20.25 14.90
C ARG A 606 -13.50 21.68 14.77
N PHE A 607 -12.47 21.90 13.96
CA PHE A 607 -11.96 23.24 13.68
C PHE A 607 -12.94 24.05 12.82
N GLU A 608 -13.44 23.49 11.72
CA GLU A 608 -14.41 24.09 10.81
C GLU A 608 -15.71 23.27 10.77
N PRO A 609 -16.74 23.65 11.57
CA PRO A 609 -17.97 22.88 11.73
C PRO A 609 -18.78 22.61 10.46
N GLN A 610 -18.57 23.35 9.36
CA GLN A 610 -19.25 23.00 8.11
C GLN A 610 -18.79 21.63 7.57
N TYR A 611 -17.61 21.11 7.93
CA TYR A 611 -17.27 19.73 7.59
C TYR A 611 -18.03 18.70 8.44
N LEU A 612 -18.42 19.01 9.69
CA LEU A 612 -19.35 18.15 10.43
C LEU A 612 -20.71 18.09 9.72
N ARG A 613 -21.18 19.25 9.26
CA ARG A 613 -22.41 19.35 8.48
C ARG A 613 -22.31 18.63 7.13
N LEU A 614 -21.17 18.72 6.44
CA LEU A 614 -20.89 17.96 5.22
C LEU A 614 -20.98 16.45 5.47
N ASN A 615 -20.45 15.96 6.59
CA ASN A 615 -20.57 14.55 6.98
C ASN A 615 -22.03 14.13 7.19
N GLN A 616 -22.86 14.97 7.82
CA GLN A 616 -24.30 14.70 7.92
C GLN A 616 -24.99 14.70 6.55
N ILE A 617 -24.70 15.68 5.69
CA ILE A 617 -25.21 15.74 4.32
C ILE A 617 -24.83 14.46 3.56
N MET A 618 -23.60 13.97 3.72
CA MET A 618 -23.13 12.73 3.11
C MET A 618 -23.94 11.53 3.59
N LYS A 619 -24.11 11.36 4.91
CA LYS A 619 -24.90 10.26 5.50
C LYS A 619 -26.36 10.30 5.07
N TRP A 620 -27.00 11.46 5.10
CA TRP A 620 -28.38 11.61 4.65
C TRP A 620 -28.54 11.39 3.15
N SER A 621 -27.55 11.78 2.34
CA SER A 621 -27.55 11.44 0.91
C SER A 621 -27.49 9.93 0.68
N LEU A 622 -26.74 9.19 1.53
CA LEU A 622 -26.70 7.73 1.51
C LEU A 622 -28.06 7.14 1.91
N VAL A 623 -28.72 7.63 2.97
CA VAL A 623 -30.07 7.19 3.35
C VAL A 623 -31.08 7.39 2.21
N VAL A 624 -31.12 8.59 1.62
CA VAL A 624 -32.05 8.90 0.52
C VAL A 624 -31.80 8.00 -0.68
N ASN A 625 -30.54 7.84 -1.10
CA ASN A 625 -30.21 7.01 -2.26
C ASN A 625 -30.45 5.52 -2.00
N TRP A 626 -30.19 5.04 -0.78
CA TRP A 626 -30.47 3.67 -0.37
C TRP A 626 -31.97 3.36 -0.45
N LEU A 627 -32.82 4.21 0.13
CA LEU A 627 -34.29 4.07 0.03
C LEU A 627 -34.78 4.15 -1.42
N ASN A 628 -34.22 5.05 -2.23
CA ASN A 628 -34.60 5.16 -3.64
C ASN A 628 -34.22 3.90 -4.43
N GLN A 629 -33.07 3.30 -4.14
CA GLN A 629 -32.63 2.07 -4.81
C GLN A 629 -33.43 0.84 -4.39
N SER A 630 -33.92 0.80 -3.15
CA SER A 630 -34.81 -0.26 -2.66
C SER A 630 -36.30 -0.01 -2.96
N TYR A 631 -36.62 1.01 -3.77
CA TYR A 631 -38.00 1.44 -4.08
C TYR A 631 -38.82 1.83 -2.84
N GLN A 632 -38.16 2.23 -1.76
CA GLN A 632 -38.74 2.69 -0.49
C GLN A 632 -38.65 4.22 -0.31
N GLY A 633 -38.37 4.98 -1.37
CA GLY A 633 -38.22 6.44 -1.31
C GLY A 633 -39.44 7.20 -0.75
N GLU A 634 -40.64 6.63 -0.87
CA GLU A 634 -41.90 7.19 -0.34
C GLU A 634 -41.96 7.22 1.20
N LYS A 635 -41.09 6.48 1.90
CA LYS A 635 -40.92 6.59 3.36
C LYS A 635 -40.55 8.00 3.80
N LEU A 636 -39.96 8.79 2.89
CA LEU A 636 -39.62 10.20 3.07
C LEU A 636 -40.49 11.12 2.18
N GLY A 637 -41.62 10.63 1.65
CA GLY A 637 -42.50 11.39 0.75
C GLY A 637 -43.06 12.68 1.36
N PHE A 638 -43.19 12.73 2.69
CA PHE A 638 -43.58 13.95 3.40
C PHE A 638 -42.58 15.12 3.24
N LEU A 639 -41.36 14.87 2.74
CA LEU A 639 -40.38 15.92 2.43
C LEU A 639 -40.70 16.69 1.14
N GLU A 640 -41.64 16.21 0.31
CA GLU A 640 -42.04 16.88 -0.92
C GLU A 640 -42.62 18.28 -0.66
N VAL A 641 -43.42 18.42 0.40
CA VAL A 641 -44.10 19.68 0.77
C VAL A 641 -43.24 20.62 1.61
N VAL A 642 -42.04 20.19 2.03
CA VAL A 642 -41.15 21.02 2.85
C VAL A 642 -40.55 22.13 1.97
N PRO A 643 -40.78 23.42 2.29
CA PRO A 643 -40.27 24.52 1.48
C PRO A 643 -38.75 24.62 1.60
N VAL A 644 -38.06 24.43 0.48
CA VAL A 644 -36.60 24.59 0.40
C VAL A 644 -36.27 25.94 -0.22
N LYS A 645 -35.55 26.78 0.54
CA LYS A 645 -34.99 28.03 0.03
C LYS A 645 -33.98 27.75 -1.09
N ARG A 646 -34.13 28.38 -2.26
CA ARG A 646 -33.34 28.11 -3.50
C ARG A 646 -32.74 29.37 -4.16
N ASP A 647 -32.74 30.49 -3.44
CA ASP A 647 -32.29 31.80 -3.90
C ASP A 647 -30.98 32.26 -3.22
N ASN A 648 -30.31 31.40 -2.45
CA ASN A 648 -28.99 31.74 -1.93
C ASN A 648 -28.00 31.94 -3.08
N TRP A 649 -27.10 32.91 -2.91
CA TRP A 649 -25.99 33.19 -3.80
C TRP A 649 -24.71 33.18 -2.97
N PHE A 650 -23.73 32.36 -3.31
CA PHE A 650 -22.63 32.05 -2.40
C PHE A 650 -21.92 33.28 -1.80
N PRO A 651 -21.51 34.31 -2.57
CA PRO A 651 -20.94 35.53 -2.02
C PRO A 651 -21.81 36.24 -0.98
N ASP A 652 -23.14 36.23 -1.16
CA ASP A 652 -24.08 36.86 -0.23
C ASP A 652 -24.35 35.97 0.99
N TRP A 653 -24.39 34.66 0.78
CA TRP A 653 -24.55 33.67 1.83
C TRP A 653 -23.36 33.72 2.80
N VAL A 654 -22.13 33.66 2.27
CA VAL A 654 -20.93 33.55 3.09
C VAL A 654 -20.66 34.81 3.92
N ARG A 655 -20.99 36.00 3.38
CA ARG A 655 -20.93 37.28 4.09
C ARG A 655 -21.86 37.36 5.30
N LYS A 656 -22.90 36.52 5.37
CA LYS A 656 -23.83 36.46 6.50
C LYS A 656 -23.38 35.48 7.59
N GLN A 657 -22.33 34.69 7.34
CA GLN A 657 -21.87 33.63 8.25
C GLN A 657 -20.70 34.13 9.12
N ASN A 658 -21.01 34.63 10.32
CA ASN A 658 -19.98 35.16 11.23
C ASN A 658 -19.16 34.09 11.95
N ASN A 659 -19.53 32.81 11.83
CA ASN A 659 -18.94 31.69 12.55
C ASN A 659 -17.94 30.85 11.72
N LEU A 660 -17.77 31.13 10.43
CA LEU A 660 -16.83 30.42 9.57
C LEU A 660 -15.38 30.74 9.95
N LYS A 661 -14.46 29.79 9.78
CA LYS A 661 -13.05 30.04 10.12
C LYS A 661 -12.30 30.84 9.06
N PHE A 662 -12.63 30.64 7.79
CA PHE A 662 -12.09 31.47 6.72
C PHE A 662 -12.96 32.70 6.53
N GLN A 663 -12.33 33.88 6.59
CA GLN A 663 -13.02 35.18 6.54
C GLN A 663 -12.61 36.05 5.34
N ALA A 664 -11.51 35.72 4.64
CA ALA A 664 -10.95 36.55 3.56
C ALA A 664 -11.63 36.32 2.19
N TRP A 665 -12.96 36.27 2.18
CA TRP A 665 -13.77 35.96 0.98
C TRP A 665 -13.72 37.04 -0.09
N GLU A 666 -13.53 38.29 0.31
CA GLU A 666 -13.32 39.43 -0.58
C GLU A 666 -12.10 39.24 -1.48
N LYS A 667 -11.11 38.45 -1.04
CA LYS A 667 -9.91 38.15 -1.83
C LYS A 667 -10.14 37.10 -2.91
N VAL A 668 -11.20 36.29 -2.85
CA VAL A 668 -11.52 35.27 -3.87
C VAL A 668 -12.02 35.92 -5.17
N LYS A 669 -12.54 37.17 -5.09
CA LYS A 669 -12.97 38.00 -6.23
C LYS A 669 -14.00 37.33 -7.15
N PHE A 670 -15.14 36.93 -6.61
CA PHE A 670 -16.26 36.42 -7.40
C PHE A 670 -16.69 37.39 -8.51
N PHE A 671 -16.99 36.85 -9.68
CA PHE A 671 -17.56 37.63 -10.78
C PHE A 671 -19.03 38.00 -10.50
N PRO A 672 -19.56 39.05 -11.15
CA PRO A 672 -20.97 39.40 -11.05
C PRO A 672 -21.92 38.28 -11.48
N ARG A 673 -23.18 38.33 -11.02
CA ARG A 673 -24.25 37.44 -11.50
C ARG A 673 -24.37 37.51 -13.03
N ASN A 674 -24.69 36.40 -13.69
CA ASN A 674 -24.78 36.31 -15.15
C ASN A 674 -23.45 36.54 -15.89
N TYR A 675 -22.30 36.40 -15.23
CA TYR A 675 -21.00 36.48 -15.89
C TYR A 675 -20.94 35.49 -17.06
N LYS A 676 -20.77 36.03 -18.27
CA LYS A 676 -20.73 35.24 -19.53
C LYS A 676 -21.96 34.32 -19.72
N GLY A 677 -23.14 34.75 -19.23
CA GLY A 677 -24.39 34.00 -19.35
C GLY A 677 -24.60 32.91 -18.30
N LEU A 678 -23.61 32.68 -17.42
CA LEU A 678 -23.71 31.67 -16.38
C LEU A 678 -24.73 32.04 -15.32
N GLN A 679 -25.59 31.07 -15.00
CA GLN A 679 -26.63 31.24 -13.98
C GLN A 679 -26.14 30.94 -12.56
N THR A 680 -24.90 30.48 -12.40
CA THR A 680 -24.27 30.08 -11.14
C THR A 680 -23.05 30.94 -10.86
N GLU A 681 -22.52 30.84 -9.65
CA GLU A 681 -21.38 31.64 -9.22
C GLU A 681 -20.14 31.32 -10.06
N ALA A 682 -19.45 32.37 -10.51
CA ALA A 682 -18.19 32.26 -11.22
C ALA A 682 -17.10 33.03 -10.46
N LEU A 683 -15.87 32.53 -10.54
CA LEU A 683 -14.69 33.11 -9.91
C LEU A 683 -13.46 32.90 -10.81
N PRO A 684 -12.41 33.73 -10.67
CA PRO A 684 -11.13 33.47 -11.32
C PRO A 684 -10.59 32.09 -10.95
N LEU A 685 -9.73 31.51 -11.78
CA LEU A 685 -8.95 30.34 -11.36
C LEU A 685 -8.15 30.70 -10.11
N LEU A 686 -8.35 29.94 -9.04
CA LEU A 686 -7.51 30.07 -7.87
C LEU A 686 -6.15 29.43 -8.15
N VAL A 687 -5.11 30.24 -8.05
CA VAL A 687 -3.71 29.81 -8.17
C VAL A 687 -3.05 29.85 -6.81
N SER A 688 -2.19 28.87 -6.54
CA SER A 688 -1.32 28.92 -5.37
C SER A 688 -0.38 30.12 -5.44
N GLN A 689 0.20 30.51 -4.30
CA GLN A 689 1.41 31.31 -4.34
C GLN A 689 2.49 30.55 -5.13
N PRO A 690 3.40 31.25 -5.84
CA PRO A 690 4.54 30.60 -6.45
C PRO A 690 5.31 29.82 -5.39
N TYR A 691 5.58 28.54 -5.65
CA TYR A 691 6.39 27.71 -4.78
C TYR A 691 7.40 26.95 -5.63
N GLU A 692 8.64 26.85 -5.14
CA GLU A 692 9.71 26.21 -5.89
C GLU A 692 9.66 24.70 -5.71
N ARG A 693 9.30 23.97 -6.77
CA ARG A 693 9.41 22.51 -6.79
C ARG A 693 9.91 22.05 -8.14
N PHE A 694 11.14 21.56 -8.18
CA PHE A 694 11.82 21.13 -9.42
C PHE A 694 11.78 22.16 -10.58
N GLY A 695 11.57 23.45 -10.27
CA GLY A 695 11.42 24.52 -11.25
C GLY A 695 9.99 24.81 -11.72
N GLU A 696 8.98 24.08 -11.24
CA GLU A 696 7.55 24.42 -11.41
C GLU A 696 7.22 25.69 -10.63
N LYS A 697 6.30 26.51 -11.15
CA LYS A 697 5.90 27.79 -10.52
C LYS A 697 4.46 27.84 -10.04
N ASN A 698 3.52 27.15 -10.71
CA ASN A 698 2.09 27.21 -10.42
C ASN A 698 1.47 25.81 -10.49
N ARG A 699 0.50 25.50 -9.61
CA ARG A 699 -0.39 24.34 -9.74
C ARG A 699 -1.86 24.76 -9.73
N TYR A 700 -2.66 23.93 -10.40
CA TYR A 700 -4.11 24.07 -10.49
C TYR A 700 -4.79 22.89 -9.82
N VAL A 701 -5.82 23.17 -9.02
CA VAL A 701 -6.64 22.18 -8.31
C VAL A 701 -8.08 22.55 -8.53
N MET A 702 -8.84 21.61 -9.05
CA MET A 702 -10.28 21.76 -9.29
C MET A 702 -11.01 20.58 -8.66
N GLY A 703 -12.32 20.45 -8.90
CA GLY A 703 -13.12 19.32 -8.43
C GLY A 703 -14.30 19.77 -7.60
N GLY A 704 -14.85 18.90 -6.75
CA GLY A 704 -16.19 19.12 -6.22
C GLY A 704 -16.59 18.25 -5.03
N VAL A 705 -17.89 18.17 -4.76
CA VAL A 705 -18.46 17.19 -3.84
C VAL A 705 -19.41 16.28 -4.60
N SER A 706 -19.12 14.97 -4.60
CA SER A 706 -20.04 13.95 -5.11
C SER A 706 -20.79 13.33 -3.94
N LEU A 707 -22.11 13.47 -3.90
CA LEU A 707 -22.93 12.76 -2.91
C LEU A 707 -23.15 11.31 -3.35
N ALA A 708 -23.86 10.54 -2.52
CA ALA A 708 -24.22 9.18 -2.89
C ALA A 708 -25.00 9.14 -4.22
N SER A 709 -24.84 8.05 -4.96
CA SER A 709 -25.52 7.83 -6.23
C SER A 709 -26.20 6.46 -6.23
N ARG A 710 -27.09 6.21 -7.19
CA ARG A 710 -27.63 4.84 -7.41
C ARG A 710 -26.55 3.79 -7.67
N SER A 711 -25.36 4.18 -8.15
CA SER A 711 -24.26 3.22 -8.36
C SER A 711 -23.58 2.81 -7.07
N THR A 712 -23.70 3.62 -6.01
CA THR A 712 -23.06 3.38 -4.71
C THR A 712 -23.51 2.07 -4.07
N PHE A 713 -24.79 1.70 -4.15
CA PHE A 713 -25.28 0.45 -3.56
C PHE A 713 -25.39 -0.71 -4.55
N ARG A 714 -25.29 -0.49 -5.87
CA ARG A 714 -25.34 -1.60 -6.86
C ARG A 714 -24.26 -2.66 -6.63
N ASN A 715 -23.07 -2.22 -6.20
CA ASN A 715 -21.94 -3.10 -5.97
C ASN A 715 -21.79 -3.50 -4.49
N ARG A 716 -22.74 -3.10 -3.62
CA ARG A 716 -22.68 -3.39 -2.19
C ARG A 716 -23.69 -4.46 -1.83
N VAL A 717 -23.18 -5.66 -1.59
CA VAL A 717 -24.00 -6.74 -1.05
C VAL A 717 -24.22 -6.52 0.44
N SER A 718 -25.45 -6.78 0.87
CA SER A 718 -25.82 -6.78 2.27
C SER A 718 -24.93 -7.75 3.05
N LEU A 719 -24.57 -7.39 4.28
CA LEU A 719 -23.80 -8.27 5.13
C LEU A 719 -24.59 -9.58 5.36
N PRO A 720 -24.00 -10.76 5.11
CA PRO A 720 -24.75 -12.01 5.27
C PRO A 720 -25.03 -12.32 6.75
N ASP A 721 -26.27 -12.67 7.09
CA ASP A 721 -26.71 -12.83 8.49
C ASP A 721 -25.98 -13.96 9.23
N ASN A 722 -25.71 -15.07 8.55
CA ASN A 722 -25.13 -16.29 9.15
C ASN A 722 -23.60 -16.41 9.03
N PHE A 723 -22.91 -15.35 8.59
CA PHE A 723 -21.50 -15.47 8.21
C PHE A 723 -20.51 -15.08 9.32
N SER A 724 -20.31 -15.93 10.32
CA SER A 724 -19.40 -15.66 11.45
C SER A 724 -17.93 -15.71 11.04
N VAL A 725 -17.43 -14.62 10.46
CA VAL A 725 -16.00 -14.40 10.25
C VAL A 725 -15.52 -13.32 11.21
N PRO A 726 -14.63 -13.64 12.16
CA PRO A 726 -13.99 -12.64 13.00
C PRO A 726 -13.30 -11.59 12.11
N GLY A 727 -13.52 -10.31 12.41
CA GLY A 727 -12.89 -9.22 11.68
C GLY A 727 -13.64 -8.70 10.46
N ARG A 728 -14.96 -8.88 10.35
CA ARG A 728 -15.78 -8.15 9.35
C ARG A 728 -15.42 -6.65 9.32
N ARG A 729 -15.44 -6.06 8.13
CA ARG A 729 -15.24 -4.62 7.88
C ARG A 729 -16.18 -4.17 6.78
N SER A 730 -16.61 -2.91 6.82
CA SER A 730 -17.56 -2.41 5.81
C SER A 730 -16.98 -2.09 4.42
N ASN A 731 -15.66 -2.18 4.27
CA ASN A 731 -14.97 -2.04 2.98
C ASN A 731 -14.64 -3.39 2.33
N ILE A 732 -15.06 -4.52 2.91
CA ILE A 732 -14.95 -5.85 2.28
C ILE A 732 -15.99 -5.96 1.16
N ASP A 733 -15.58 -6.48 0.01
CA ASP A 733 -16.52 -6.97 -1.00
C ASP A 733 -17.01 -8.36 -0.57
N TYR A 734 -18.19 -8.41 0.05
CA TYR A 734 -18.73 -9.66 0.58
C TYR A 734 -19.05 -10.71 -0.51
N GLN A 735 -19.16 -10.32 -1.78
CA GLN A 735 -19.28 -11.30 -2.89
C GLN A 735 -18.00 -12.10 -3.10
N SER A 736 -16.86 -11.53 -2.76
CA SER A 736 -15.54 -12.13 -2.94
C SER A 736 -15.12 -13.05 -1.79
N VAL A 737 -15.92 -13.11 -0.71
CA VAL A 737 -15.53 -13.82 0.49
C VAL A 737 -15.66 -15.33 0.30
N VAL A 738 -14.58 -16.05 0.53
CA VAL A 738 -14.51 -17.51 0.45
C VAL A 738 -13.88 -18.03 1.74
N LEU A 739 -14.58 -18.95 2.41
CA LEU A 739 -14.07 -19.71 3.54
C LEU A 739 -13.92 -21.18 3.11
N ASP A 740 -12.69 -21.66 3.03
CA ASP A 740 -12.37 -23.03 2.59
C ASP A 740 -11.27 -23.61 3.50
N ASN A 741 -11.58 -24.69 4.24
CA ASN A 741 -10.66 -25.31 5.20
C ASN A 741 -10.02 -24.30 6.18
N ASP A 742 -10.83 -23.45 6.80
CA ASP A 742 -10.41 -22.32 7.67
C ASP A 742 -9.53 -21.25 6.98
N HIS A 743 -9.29 -21.35 5.68
CA HIS A 743 -8.68 -20.28 4.89
C HIS A 743 -9.73 -19.26 4.51
N LEU A 744 -9.59 -18.06 5.06
CA LEU A 744 -10.43 -16.92 4.71
C LEU A 744 -9.79 -16.16 3.56
N ARG A 745 -10.51 -15.95 2.47
CA ARG A 745 -10.09 -15.11 1.33
C ARG A 745 -11.17 -14.09 1.03
N PHE A 746 -10.77 -12.87 0.70
CA PHE A 746 -11.68 -11.82 0.24
C PHE A 746 -10.91 -10.70 -0.46
N ALA A 747 -11.63 -9.84 -1.17
CA ALA A 747 -11.18 -8.57 -1.67
C ALA A 747 -11.90 -7.44 -0.92
N THR A 748 -11.27 -6.28 -0.87
CA THR A 748 -11.91 -5.02 -0.47
C THR A 748 -12.49 -4.32 -1.69
N LEU A 749 -13.40 -3.37 -1.47
CA LEU A 749 -14.05 -2.59 -2.53
C LEU A 749 -13.07 -1.74 -3.37
N ASP A 750 -11.87 -1.48 -2.85
CA ASP A 750 -10.77 -0.82 -3.57
C ASP A 750 -9.87 -1.80 -4.36
N GLY A 751 -10.12 -3.11 -4.26
CA GLY A 751 -9.44 -4.16 -5.03
C GLY A 751 -8.28 -4.86 -4.33
N THR A 752 -7.92 -4.49 -3.09
CA THR A 752 -6.88 -5.20 -2.31
C THR A 752 -7.40 -6.57 -1.86
N LYS A 753 -6.60 -7.62 -2.04
CA LYS A 753 -6.98 -9.00 -1.70
C LYS A 753 -6.30 -9.47 -0.43
N TYR A 754 -7.04 -10.18 0.41
CA TYR A 754 -6.57 -10.74 1.67
C TYR A 754 -6.77 -12.25 1.68
N GLN A 755 -5.80 -12.96 2.25
CA GLN A 755 -5.89 -14.38 2.53
C GLN A 755 -5.32 -14.67 3.92
N VAL A 756 -6.17 -15.10 4.85
CA VAL A 756 -5.77 -15.51 6.20
C VAL A 756 -5.75 -17.04 6.28
N LYS A 757 -4.62 -17.61 6.70
CA LYS A 757 -4.35 -19.05 6.80
C LYS A 757 -3.89 -19.40 8.22
N PRO A 758 -4.68 -20.14 9.01
CA PRO A 758 -4.14 -20.80 10.20
C PRO A 758 -3.11 -21.86 9.77
N ILE A 759 -1.86 -21.72 10.21
CA ILE A 759 -0.80 -22.71 9.98
C ILE A 759 -0.80 -23.73 11.12
N SER A 760 -1.07 -23.27 12.34
CA SER A 760 -1.27 -24.08 13.55
C SER A 760 -2.10 -23.29 14.56
N THR A 761 -2.40 -23.85 15.72
CA THR A 761 -3.08 -23.12 16.81
C THR A 761 -2.29 -21.89 17.28
N THR A 762 -0.97 -21.95 17.18
CA THR A 762 -0.03 -20.91 17.61
C THR A 762 0.53 -20.06 16.48
N VAL A 763 0.26 -20.40 15.21
CA VAL A 763 0.77 -19.65 14.06
C VAL A 763 -0.35 -19.39 13.05
N SER A 764 -0.55 -18.13 12.71
CA SER A 764 -1.44 -17.70 11.62
C SER A 764 -0.70 -16.79 10.66
N GLU A 765 -0.99 -16.92 9.37
CA GLU A 765 -0.40 -16.14 8.28
C GLU A 765 -1.51 -15.35 7.56
N THR A 766 -1.25 -14.08 7.26
CA THR A 766 -2.09 -13.25 6.39
C THR A 766 -1.26 -12.84 5.19
N ILE A 767 -1.78 -13.06 3.98
CA ILE A 767 -1.20 -12.57 2.73
C ILE A 767 -2.10 -11.45 2.20
N VAL A 768 -1.52 -10.29 1.93
CA VAL A 768 -2.20 -9.13 1.36
C VAL A 768 -1.63 -8.86 -0.02
N THR A 769 -2.47 -8.85 -1.05
CA THR A 769 -2.08 -8.52 -2.42
C THR A 769 -2.70 -7.17 -2.80
N PRO A 770 -1.89 -6.10 -2.94
CA PRO A 770 -2.39 -4.83 -3.43
C PRO A 770 -3.00 -4.99 -4.83
N LYS A 771 -3.92 -4.10 -5.22
CA LYS A 771 -4.36 -3.99 -6.62
C LYS A 771 -3.18 -3.67 -7.54
N ALA A 772 -3.23 -4.10 -8.81
CA ALA A 772 -2.07 -4.06 -9.71
C ALA A 772 -1.50 -2.65 -9.93
N GLU A 773 -2.36 -1.65 -9.98
CA GLU A 773 -2.01 -0.24 -10.19
C GLU A 773 -1.78 0.55 -8.88
N ALA A 774 -1.85 -0.11 -7.71
CA ALA A 774 -1.57 0.56 -6.44
C ALA A 774 -0.15 1.12 -6.40
N LYS A 775 -0.04 2.35 -5.90
CA LYS A 775 1.22 3.01 -5.59
C LYS A 775 1.46 2.93 -4.09
N LEU A 776 2.44 2.14 -3.68
CA LEU A 776 2.85 1.98 -2.29
C LEU A 776 3.88 3.07 -1.95
N ARG A 777 3.41 4.30 -1.74
CA ARG A 777 4.28 5.49 -1.70
C ARG A 777 4.09 6.41 -0.50
N SER A 778 5.16 7.08 -0.11
CA SER A 778 5.22 8.22 0.81
C SER A 778 5.87 9.41 0.11
N LEU A 779 6.01 10.54 0.83
CA LEU A 779 6.72 11.72 0.32
C LEU A 779 8.17 11.43 -0.10
N ASN A 780 8.83 10.46 0.54
CA ASN A 780 10.25 10.17 0.37
C ASN A 780 10.60 8.75 -0.12
N ALA A 781 9.62 7.84 -0.23
CA ALA A 781 9.87 6.48 -0.67
C ALA A 781 8.70 5.84 -1.42
N GLU A 782 9.01 4.95 -2.38
CA GLU A 782 8.05 4.11 -3.09
C GLU A 782 8.50 2.65 -2.99
N LEU A 783 7.65 1.79 -2.42
CA LEU A 783 7.82 0.36 -2.42
C LEU A 783 7.32 -0.24 -3.73
N THR A 784 8.01 -1.28 -4.19
CA THR A 784 7.53 -2.07 -5.32
C THR A 784 6.24 -2.78 -4.95
N ASN A 785 5.26 -2.73 -5.85
CA ASN A 785 3.95 -3.37 -5.66
C ASN A 785 4.10 -4.90 -5.65
N GLN A 786 4.17 -5.49 -4.45
CA GLN A 786 4.31 -6.92 -4.21
C GLN A 786 3.37 -7.37 -3.08
N PRO A 787 3.05 -8.67 -3.00
CA PRO A 787 2.29 -9.20 -1.88
C PRO A 787 3.01 -9.01 -0.55
N PHE A 788 2.27 -8.62 0.47
CA PHE A 788 2.70 -8.57 1.86
C PHE A 788 2.33 -9.86 2.55
N THR A 789 3.23 -10.40 3.37
CA THR A 789 2.93 -11.54 4.25
C THR A 789 3.14 -11.09 5.68
N SER A 790 2.15 -11.32 6.54
CA SER A 790 2.25 -11.08 7.96
C SER A 790 1.96 -12.37 8.72
N ARG A 791 2.67 -12.62 9.84
CA ARG A 791 2.53 -13.84 10.63
C ARG A 791 2.44 -13.52 12.11
N PHE A 792 1.42 -14.06 12.76
CA PHE A 792 1.28 -14.05 14.21
C PHE A 792 1.76 -15.38 14.78
N ILE A 793 2.77 -15.33 15.64
CA ILE A 793 3.34 -16.48 16.32
C ILE A 793 3.14 -16.28 17.82
N GLN A 794 2.43 -17.19 18.46
CA GLN A 794 2.21 -17.19 19.90
C GLN A 794 2.98 -18.29 20.59
N THR A 795 3.66 -17.92 21.66
CA THR A 795 4.36 -18.83 22.57
C THR A 795 4.00 -18.44 24.02
N PRO A 796 4.21 -19.32 25.02
CA PRO A 796 3.88 -18.98 26.40
C PRO A 796 4.53 -17.66 26.85
N GLY A 797 3.70 -16.63 27.09
CA GLY A 797 4.15 -15.32 27.54
C GLY A 797 4.74 -14.40 26.46
N LYS A 798 4.75 -14.80 25.18
CA LYS A 798 5.27 -13.98 24.07
C LYS A 798 4.42 -14.12 22.81
N THR A 799 4.09 -13.00 22.19
CA THR A 799 3.55 -12.91 20.83
C THR A 799 4.57 -12.22 19.93
N GLU A 800 4.83 -12.79 18.76
CA GLU A 800 5.61 -12.18 17.69
C GLU A 800 4.68 -11.93 16.48
N TYR A 801 4.71 -10.71 15.97
CA TYR A 801 4.01 -10.31 14.74
C TYR A 801 5.05 -9.88 13.70
N SER A 802 5.36 -10.76 12.76
CA SER A 802 6.36 -10.52 11.71
C SER A 802 5.69 -10.11 10.40
N ALA A 803 6.32 -9.22 9.64
CA ALA A 803 5.90 -8.82 8.30
C ALA A 803 7.04 -8.99 7.28
N ALA A 804 6.66 -9.27 6.04
CA ALA A 804 7.54 -9.41 4.87
C ALA A 804 6.83 -8.84 3.62
N ILE A 805 7.62 -8.42 2.63
CA ILE A 805 7.15 -7.98 1.31
C ILE A 805 7.84 -8.86 0.28
N GLY A 806 7.05 -9.58 -0.52
CA GLY A 806 7.56 -10.67 -1.33
C GLY A 806 8.28 -11.71 -0.46
N ASP A 807 9.56 -11.93 -0.76
CA ASP A 807 10.46 -12.85 -0.04
C ASP A 807 11.41 -12.14 0.95
N THR A 808 11.22 -10.83 1.16
CA THR A 808 12.15 -9.98 1.91
C THR A 808 11.53 -9.52 3.22
N ASN A 809 12.25 -9.70 4.34
CA ASN A 809 11.69 -9.44 5.67
C ASN A 809 11.58 -7.95 5.92
N PHE A 810 10.42 -7.52 6.42
CA PHE A 810 10.17 -6.12 6.73
C PHE A 810 10.53 -5.80 8.18
N GLY A 811 10.00 -6.56 9.14
CA GLY A 811 10.25 -6.36 10.57
C GLY A 811 9.36 -7.20 11.48
N ASN A 812 9.73 -7.30 12.76
CA ASN A 812 9.01 -8.12 13.74
C ASN A 812 8.64 -7.28 14.97
N LEU A 813 7.35 -7.19 15.29
CA LEU A 813 6.88 -6.68 16.57
C LEU A 813 6.87 -7.82 17.60
N ASN A 814 7.58 -7.64 18.71
CA ASN A 814 7.64 -8.58 19.81
C ASN A 814 6.88 -8.02 21.01
N ILE A 815 5.95 -8.80 21.55
CA ILE A 815 5.18 -8.48 22.76
C ILE A 815 5.46 -9.58 23.76
N SER A 816 6.10 -9.24 24.87
CA SER A 816 6.50 -10.20 25.91
C SER A 816 6.04 -9.75 27.28
N ARG A 817 5.61 -10.71 28.11
CA ARG A 817 5.20 -10.43 29.48
C ARG A 817 6.41 -10.09 30.35
N THR A 818 6.25 -9.11 31.23
CA THR A 818 7.18 -8.77 32.31
C THR A 818 6.52 -8.98 33.67
N ALA A 819 7.23 -8.74 34.77
CA ALA A 819 6.68 -8.87 36.12
C ALA A 819 5.46 -7.94 36.36
N ASN A 820 5.50 -6.71 35.82
CA ASN A 820 4.51 -5.65 36.08
C ASN A 820 3.75 -5.19 34.82
N GLY A 821 3.72 -6.02 33.77
CA GLY A 821 3.04 -5.69 32.52
C GLY A 821 3.73 -6.31 31.31
N PHE A 822 4.14 -5.50 30.34
CA PHE A 822 4.65 -5.97 29.05
C PHE A 822 5.85 -5.16 28.55
N ARG A 823 6.63 -5.80 27.68
CA ARG A 823 7.66 -5.19 26.84
C ARG A 823 7.24 -5.37 25.39
N VAL A 824 7.21 -4.26 24.65
CA VAL A 824 6.73 -4.20 23.27
C VAL A 824 7.80 -3.54 22.41
N GLY A 825 8.33 -4.25 21.43
CA GLY A 825 9.46 -3.77 20.65
C GLY A 825 9.39 -4.15 19.18
N PHE A 826 9.69 -3.20 18.30
CA PHE A 826 9.80 -3.47 16.87
C PHE A 826 11.25 -3.67 16.47
N ALA A 827 11.56 -4.88 16.01
CA ALA A 827 12.86 -5.26 15.48
C ALA A 827 12.89 -5.07 13.96
N SER A 828 13.65 -4.08 13.51
CA SER A 828 13.95 -3.82 12.11
C SER A 828 14.58 -5.02 11.41
N ARG A 829 14.16 -5.28 10.17
CA ARG A 829 14.76 -6.29 9.26
C ARG A 829 15.17 -5.63 7.95
N ASP A 830 15.21 -6.39 6.87
CA ASP A 830 15.80 -6.02 5.58
C ASP A 830 15.21 -4.72 5.03
N ILE A 831 13.88 -4.62 4.86
CA ILE A 831 13.23 -3.47 4.21
C ILE A 831 13.26 -2.23 5.11
N ASP A 832 12.98 -2.40 6.40
CA ASP A 832 13.01 -1.29 7.34
C ASP A 832 14.42 -0.70 7.51
N THR A 833 15.44 -1.58 7.54
CA THR A 833 16.86 -1.19 7.54
C THR A 833 17.23 -0.54 6.21
N ALA A 834 16.81 -1.11 5.07
CA ALA A 834 17.02 -0.54 3.74
C ALA A 834 16.48 0.89 3.65
N TYR A 835 15.23 1.10 4.09
CA TYR A 835 14.60 2.42 4.14
C TYR A 835 15.41 3.38 5.01
N SER A 836 15.79 2.95 6.22
CA SER A 836 16.55 3.78 7.17
C SER A 836 17.89 4.24 6.59
N LEU A 837 18.67 3.29 6.06
CA LEU A 837 19.99 3.53 5.49
C LEU A 837 19.91 4.39 4.23
N ALA A 838 18.97 4.09 3.31
CA ALA A 838 18.81 4.86 2.09
C ALA A 838 18.39 6.31 2.38
N SER A 839 17.52 6.52 3.36
CA SER A 839 17.12 7.84 3.86
C SER A 839 18.31 8.61 4.45
N ASN A 840 19.13 7.97 5.28
CA ASN A 840 20.32 8.58 5.87
C ASN A 840 21.39 8.90 4.80
N LEU A 841 21.60 8.00 3.84
CA LEU A 841 22.50 8.23 2.70
C LEU A 841 22.00 9.37 1.80
N SER A 842 20.68 9.46 1.59
CA SER A 842 20.06 10.47 0.75
C SER A 842 20.37 11.89 1.23
N THR A 843 20.25 12.13 2.54
CA THR A 843 20.48 13.44 3.18
C THR A 843 21.93 13.73 3.53
N SER A 844 22.76 12.71 3.72
CA SER A 844 24.14 12.92 4.17
C SER A 844 25.00 13.61 3.10
N GLN A 845 25.69 14.67 3.52
CA GLN A 845 26.79 15.30 2.78
C GLN A 845 28.14 14.61 3.04
N ALA A 846 28.22 13.75 4.06
CA ALA A 846 29.41 12.98 4.34
C ALA A 846 29.61 11.90 3.28
N ASN A 847 30.84 11.38 3.20
CA ASN A 847 31.14 10.22 2.39
C ASN A 847 30.21 9.06 2.81
N SER A 848 29.52 8.45 1.85
CA SER A 848 28.59 7.35 2.10
C SER A 848 29.24 6.17 2.84
N VAL A 849 30.54 5.94 2.62
CA VAL A 849 31.33 4.92 3.35
C VAL A 849 31.32 5.22 4.84
N ASP A 850 31.50 6.48 5.24
CA ASP A 850 31.47 6.89 6.65
C ASP A 850 30.06 6.75 7.24
N VAL A 851 29.03 7.10 6.47
CA VAL A 851 27.63 6.92 6.87
C VAL A 851 27.34 5.44 7.16
N LEU A 852 27.72 4.54 6.24
CA LEU A 852 27.51 3.10 6.39
C LEU A 852 28.36 2.48 7.50
N ALA A 853 29.62 2.91 7.63
CA ALA A 853 30.52 2.44 8.69
C ALA A 853 29.98 2.79 10.08
N ASN A 854 29.32 3.94 10.23
CA ASN A 854 28.77 4.40 11.49
C ASN A 854 27.29 4.04 11.74
N ALA A 855 26.60 3.51 10.72
CA ALA A 855 25.19 3.18 10.80
C ALA A 855 24.92 2.02 11.76
N LYS A 856 23.86 2.15 12.57
CA LYS A 856 23.39 1.06 13.43
C LYS A 856 22.77 -0.04 12.56
N GLY A 857 22.96 -1.29 12.97
CA GLY A 857 22.37 -2.44 12.28
C GLY A 857 23.09 -2.84 10.98
N VAL A 858 24.27 -2.29 10.70
CA VAL A 858 25.15 -2.75 9.62
C VAL A 858 26.21 -3.69 10.19
N LYS A 859 26.28 -4.93 9.68
CA LYS A 859 27.33 -5.89 10.03
C LYS A 859 28.61 -5.62 9.25
N SER A 860 28.48 -5.56 7.94
CA SER A 860 29.56 -5.20 7.04
C SER A 860 28.98 -4.64 5.74
N PHE A 861 29.80 -3.95 4.96
CA PHE A 861 29.41 -3.50 3.64
C PHE A 861 30.58 -3.58 2.67
N LYS A 862 30.27 -3.64 1.37
CA LYS A 862 31.22 -3.60 0.28
C LYS A 862 30.95 -2.38 -0.60
N TYR A 863 32.02 -1.74 -1.06
CA TYR A 863 31.96 -0.61 -1.99
C TYR A 863 33.13 -0.66 -2.99
N SER A 864 32.99 0.06 -4.11
CA SER A 864 34.07 0.24 -5.06
C SER A 864 34.28 1.73 -5.35
N PRO A 865 35.51 2.26 -5.26
CA PRO A 865 35.80 3.63 -5.70
C PRO A 865 35.47 3.90 -7.17
N SER A 866 35.46 2.85 -8.02
CA SER A 866 35.05 2.98 -9.43
C SER A 866 33.52 3.08 -9.63
N GLN A 867 32.75 2.75 -8.60
CA GLN A 867 31.28 2.83 -8.59
C GLN A 867 30.83 3.53 -7.31
N PRO A 868 31.07 4.85 -7.17
CA PRO A 868 30.87 5.59 -5.94
C PRO A 868 29.41 5.70 -5.50
N ASP A 869 28.45 5.24 -6.30
CA ASP A 869 27.03 5.22 -5.97
C ASP A 869 26.47 3.81 -5.74
N VAL A 870 27.33 2.78 -5.70
CA VAL A 870 26.92 1.38 -5.51
C VAL A 870 27.51 0.80 -4.22
N TYR A 871 26.63 0.30 -3.35
CA TYR A 871 27.00 -0.28 -2.06
C TYR A 871 26.27 -1.59 -1.83
N TYR A 872 26.94 -2.57 -1.24
CA TYR A 872 26.34 -3.83 -0.82
C TYR A 872 26.45 -3.93 0.68
N VAL A 873 25.34 -3.86 1.39
CA VAL A 873 25.30 -3.79 2.85
C VAL A 873 24.71 -5.08 3.40
N GLN A 874 25.37 -5.70 4.37
CA GLN A 874 24.82 -6.81 5.14
C GLN A 874 24.25 -6.27 6.45
N PRO A 875 22.93 -6.29 6.66
CA PRO A 875 22.35 -5.93 7.95
C PRO A 875 22.77 -6.91 9.06
N SER A 876 22.87 -6.45 10.30
CA SER A 876 23.26 -7.28 11.46
C SER A 876 22.29 -8.42 11.75
N ASN A 877 21.03 -8.26 11.37
CA ASN A 877 19.93 -9.18 11.69
C ASN A 877 19.37 -9.87 10.43
N SER A 878 20.18 -9.98 9.37
CA SER A 878 19.79 -10.55 8.08
C SER A 878 20.85 -11.48 7.50
N ASP A 879 20.39 -12.51 6.81
CA ASP A 879 21.23 -13.39 5.98
C ASP A 879 21.34 -12.89 4.53
N ARG A 880 20.62 -11.81 4.18
CA ARG A 880 20.64 -11.20 2.84
C ARG A 880 21.56 -10.01 2.79
N TRP A 881 22.02 -9.70 1.59
CA TRP A 881 22.72 -8.46 1.27
C TRP A 881 21.74 -7.48 0.63
N LEU A 882 21.90 -6.19 0.94
CA LEU A 882 21.14 -5.10 0.36
C LEU A 882 22.04 -4.34 -0.60
N ARG A 883 21.69 -4.33 -1.90
CA ARG A 883 22.37 -3.53 -2.90
C ARG A 883 21.70 -2.16 -3.00
N PHE A 884 22.45 -1.09 -2.75
CA PHE A 884 22.03 0.30 -2.92
C PHE A 884 22.66 0.84 -4.19
N SER A 885 21.85 1.37 -5.10
CA SER A 885 22.34 2.09 -6.29
C SER A 885 21.80 3.51 -6.31
N GLY A 886 22.69 4.48 -6.23
CA GLY A 886 22.39 5.91 -6.35
C GLY A 886 22.36 6.40 -7.81
N GLY A 887 21.65 7.51 -8.05
CA GLY A 887 21.70 8.23 -9.34
C GLY A 887 20.34 8.60 -9.94
N GLY A 888 20.36 9.16 -11.14
CA GLY A 888 19.19 9.69 -11.86
C GLY A 888 18.49 8.71 -12.82
N GLY A 889 18.85 7.42 -12.80
CA GLY A 889 18.28 6.39 -13.67
C GLY A 889 16.89 5.95 -13.25
N LYS A 890 16.21 5.17 -14.11
CA LYS A 890 14.96 4.48 -13.72
C LYS A 890 15.26 3.41 -12.66
N PRO A 891 14.31 3.12 -11.75
CA PRO A 891 14.47 2.03 -10.79
C PRO A 891 14.76 0.70 -11.52
N PRO A 892 15.72 -0.10 -11.03
CA PRO A 892 15.88 -1.48 -11.47
C PRO A 892 14.56 -2.27 -11.31
N SER A 893 14.26 -3.19 -12.22
CA SER A 893 13.01 -3.97 -12.21
C SER A 893 12.87 -4.87 -10.98
N ASN A 894 13.97 -5.20 -10.32
CA ASN A 894 14.05 -6.01 -9.11
C ASN A 894 14.24 -5.17 -7.82
N SER A 895 14.16 -3.83 -7.91
CA SER A 895 14.20 -2.99 -6.72
C SER A 895 13.03 -3.31 -5.80
N ILE A 896 13.28 -3.33 -4.48
CA ILE A 896 12.24 -3.53 -3.46
C ILE A 896 11.69 -2.18 -2.95
N ILE A 897 12.55 -1.15 -2.92
CA ILE A 897 12.19 0.20 -2.49
C ILE A 897 13.07 1.22 -3.22
N ALA A 898 12.44 2.32 -3.62
CA ALA A 898 13.11 3.55 -4.02
C ALA A 898 12.98 4.57 -2.88
N VAL A 899 14.08 5.21 -2.49
CA VAL A 899 14.11 6.20 -1.40
C VAL A 899 14.90 7.41 -1.86
N GLY A 900 14.36 8.59 -1.61
CA GLY A 900 15.09 9.84 -1.73
C GLY A 900 14.42 10.88 -0.86
N GLU A 901 15.16 11.50 0.04
CA GLU A 901 14.63 12.61 0.81
C GLU A 901 14.33 13.80 -0.11
N PRO A 902 13.46 14.72 0.31
CA PRO A 902 13.18 15.92 -0.47
C PRO A 902 14.39 16.87 -0.61
N ASP A 903 14.18 18.05 -1.22
CA ASP A 903 15.17 19.15 -1.27
C ASP A 903 16.49 18.83 -2.00
N GLY A 904 16.40 18.08 -3.10
CA GLY A 904 17.57 17.79 -3.95
C GLY A 904 18.50 16.70 -3.41
N ALA A 905 18.06 15.97 -2.39
CA ALA A 905 18.78 14.83 -1.84
C ALA A 905 19.00 13.71 -2.87
N ARG A 906 20.01 12.88 -2.63
CA ARG A 906 20.37 11.75 -3.52
C ARG A 906 19.26 10.72 -3.55
N ARG A 907 19.01 10.08 -4.70
CA ARG A 907 18.04 8.98 -4.81
C ARG A 907 18.78 7.66 -4.69
N PHE A 908 18.18 6.69 -4.02
CA PHE A 908 18.70 5.34 -3.89
C PHE A 908 17.61 4.34 -4.26
N TYR A 909 17.99 3.34 -5.06
CA TYR A 909 17.21 2.13 -5.29
C TYR A 909 17.85 1.00 -4.50
N VAL A 910 17.02 0.19 -3.83
CA VAL A 910 17.52 -0.93 -3.03
C VAL A 910 17.01 -2.26 -3.60
N GLU A 911 17.89 -3.26 -3.64
CA GLU A 911 17.58 -4.64 -4.03
C GLU A 911 18.04 -5.60 -2.91
N ALA A 912 17.32 -6.71 -2.71
CA ALA A 912 17.70 -7.75 -1.75
C ALA A 912 18.34 -8.95 -2.46
N LEU A 913 19.62 -9.21 -2.20
CA LEU A 913 20.43 -10.23 -2.84
C LEU A 913 20.76 -11.40 -1.90
N SER A 914 20.94 -12.58 -2.49
CA SER A 914 21.61 -13.69 -1.83
C SER A 914 23.11 -13.42 -1.70
N GLU A 915 23.78 -14.08 -0.77
CA GLU A 915 25.25 -14.00 -0.67
C GLU A 915 25.93 -14.43 -1.98
N SER A 916 25.40 -15.45 -2.65
CA SER A 916 25.96 -15.93 -3.92
C SER A 916 25.83 -14.91 -5.07
N ASP A 917 24.75 -14.13 -5.11
CA ASP A 917 24.57 -13.11 -6.15
C ASP A 917 25.42 -11.88 -5.85
N MET A 918 25.48 -11.46 -4.59
CA MET A 918 26.40 -10.41 -4.13
C MET A 918 27.86 -10.74 -4.48
N LEU A 919 28.31 -11.98 -4.27
CA LEU A 919 29.71 -12.38 -4.58
C LEU A 919 30.05 -12.28 -6.07
N LYS A 920 29.08 -12.51 -6.97
CA LYS A 920 29.29 -12.34 -8.41
C LYS A 920 29.46 -10.87 -8.79
N GLU A 921 28.71 -9.99 -8.16
CA GLU A 921 28.70 -8.55 -8.48
C GLU A 921 29.81 -7.75 -7.80
N THR A 922 30.35 -8.25 -6.67
CA THR A 922 31.32 -7.52 -5.84
C THR A 922 32.78 -7.96 -6.01
N GLN A 923 33.10 -8.61 -7.13
CA GLN A 923 34.50 -8.95 -7.42
C GLN A 923 35.36 -7.68 -7.49
N GLY A 924 36.36 -7.58 -6.62
CA GLY A 924 37.25 -6.41 -6.51
C GLY A 924 36.74 -5.27 -5.62
N PHE A 925 35.58 -5.41 -4.97
CA PHE A 925 35.08 -4.40 -4.03
C PHE A 925 35.82 -4.49 -2.69
N GLN A 926 36.01 -3.35 -2.03
CA GLN A 926 36.57 -3.28 -0.68
C GLN A 926 35.48 -3.59 0.34
N GLN A 927 35.78 -4.44 1.33
CA GLN A 927 34.87 -4.77 2.43
C GLN A 927 35.26 -4.01 3.69
N VAL A 928 34.27 -3.42 4.36
CA VAL A 928 34.42 -2.65 5.60
C VAL A 928 33.45 -3.20 6.64
N ALA A 929 33.90 -3.32 7.89
CA ALA A 929 33.06 -3.71 9.01
C ALA A 929 32.16 -2.54 9.45
N GLY A 930 30.91 -2.83 9.83
CA GLY A 930 30.02 -1.83 10.42
C GLY A 930 30.32 -1.58 11.90
N ARG A 931 29.80 -0.48 12.43
CA ARG A 931 29.96 -0.08 13.84
C ARG A 931 29.36 -1.12 14.78
N GLY A 932 30.16 -1.55 15.76
CA GLY A 932 29.72 -2.45 16.83
C GLY A 932 29.94 -3.93 16.54
N VAL A 933 30.44 -4.29 15.36
CA VAL A 933 31.02 -5.62 15.13
C VAL A 933 32.42 -5.61 15.72
N SER A 934 32.55 -5.85 17.03
CA SER A 934 33.84 -6.27 17.56
C SER A 934 34.21 -7.54 16.79
N SER A 935 35.40 -7.59 16.20
CA SER A 935 35.90 -8.68 15.36
C SER A 935 36.02 -10.04 16.07
N SER A 936 35.43 -10.18 17.25
CA SER A 936 35.23 -11.41 17.99
C SER A 936 33.89 -11.38 18.73
N GLU A 937 32.78 -11.70 18.08
CA GLU A 937 31.76 -12.45 18.82
C GLU A 937 32.38 -13.82 19.10
N HIS A 938 33.14 -13.89 20.20
CA HIS A 938 33.47 -15.16 20.83
C HIS A 938 32.15 -15.93 20.98
N PHE A 939 32.14 -17.19 20.57
CA PHE A 939 31.04 -18.11 20.83
C PHE A 939 30.71 -18.06 22.33
N ASP A 940 29.69 -17.29 22.69
CA ASP A 940 29.23 -17.17 24.07
C ASP A 940 28.35 -18.38 24.35
N ALA A 941 28.99 -19.46 24.79
CA ALA A 941 28.34 -20.70 25.19
C ALA A 941 27.20 -20.46 26.19
N ARG A 942 27.25 -19.36 26.96
CA ARG A 942 26.21 -18.98 27.93
C ARG A 942 24.98 -18.42 27.25
N ARG A 943 25.15 -17.51 26.27
CA ARG A 943 24.04 -16.95 25.47
C ARG A 943 23.37 -18.04 24.63
N GLU A 944 24.15 -18.98 24.10
CA GLU A 944 23.62 -20.07 23.30
C GLU A 944 22.98 -21.17 24.14
N ALA A 945 23.51 -21.45 25.34
CA ALA A 945 22.81 -22.25 26.35
C ALA A 945 21.51 -21.56 26.81
N GLN A 946 21.49 -20.24 26.92
CA GLN A 946 20.30 -19.48 27.30
C GLN A 946 19.22 -19.54 26.21
N ARG A 947 19.58 -19.47 24.93
CA ARG A 947 18.65 -19.75 23.80
C ARG A 947 18.15 -21.20 23.82
N LEU A 948 19.01 -22.15 24.19
CA LEU A 948 18.67 -23.58 24.34
C LEU A 948 17.67 -23.81 25.48
N VAL A 949 17.79 -23.05 26.57
CA VAL A 949 16.88 -23.09 27.73
C VAL A 949 15.58 -22.35 27.45
N GLU A 950 15.63 -21.22 26.74
CA GLU A 950 14.46 -20.39 26.42
C GLU A 950 13.54 -21.03 25.37
N ASN A 951 14.08 -21.80 24.41
CA ASN A 951 13.26 -22.52 23.44
C ASN A 951 13.97 -23.75 22.82
N PRO A 952 14.08 -24.86 23.57
CA PRO A 952 14.82 -26.05 23.12
C PRO A 952 14.25 -26.67 21.85
N ILE A 953 12.94 -26.57 21.62
CA ILE A 953 12.27 -27.13 20.44
C ILE A 953 12.62 -26.34 19.17
N LEU A 954 12.61 -25.01 19.23
CA LEU A 954 13.01 -24.18 18.08
C LEU A 954 14.51 -24.27 17.78
N TYR A 955 15.34 -24.41 18.82
CA TYR A 955 16.77 -24.66 18.63
C TYR A 955 16.99 -26.03 17.97
N ILE A 956 16.37 -27.10 18.47
CA ILE A 956 16.47 -28.43 17.85
C ILE A 956 15.92 -28.41 16.41
N ALA A 957 14.80 -27.75 16.16
CA ALA A 957 14.22 -27.62 14.83
C ALA A 957 15.11 -26.80 13.87
N SER A 958 15.78 -25.75 14.35
CA SER A 958 16.71 -24.96 13.54
C SER A 958 18.00 -25.73 13.24
N GLN A 959 18.53 -26.48 14.21
CA GLN A 959 19.67 -27.38 14.00
C GLN A 959 19.32 -28.54 13.06
N GLN A 960 18.11 -29.10 13.15
CA GLN A 960 17.63 -30.13 12.22
C GLN A 960 17.44 -29.58 10.80
N LYS A 961 16.92 -28.36 10.66
CA LYS A 961 16.79 -27.69 9.36
C LYS A 961 18.16 -27.40 8.73
N ASN A 962 19.12 -26.92 9.53
CA ASN A 962 20.50 -26.72 9.10
C ASN A 962 21.15 -28.05 8.69
N LEU A 963 20.96 -29.12 9.47
CA LEU A 963 21.49 -30.43 9.17
C LEU A 963 20.89 -31.01 7.87
N LYS A 964 19.58 -30.88 7.66
CA LYS A 964 18.89 -31.34 6.45
C LYS A 964 19.39 -30.58 5.21
N ASN A 965 19.57 -29.28 5.31
CA ASN A 965 20.15 -28.47 4.23
C ASN A 965 21.60 -28.88 3.94
N HIS A 966 22.38 -29.16 4.99
CA HIS A 966 23.77 -29.60 4.85
C HIS A 966 23.89 -30.96 4.17
N ILE A 967 23.04 -31.92 4.54
CA ILE A 967 22.94 -33.25 3.89
C ILE A 967 22.51 -33.10 2.43
N ASN A 968 21.52 -32.25 2.13
CA ASN A 968 21.09 -31.98 0.75
C ASN A 968 22.24 -31.41 -0.09
N ASN A 969 23.04 -30.50 0.47
CA ASN A 969 24.18 -29.92 -0.26
C ASN A 969 25.27 -30.96 -0.54
N ILE A 970 25.52 -31.87 0.41
CA ILE A 970 26.43 -33.02 0.22
C ILE A 970 25.90 -33.94 -0.89
N ASP A 971 24.61 -34.28 -0.88
CA ASP A 971 23.97 -35.11 -1.92
C ASP A 971 24.05 -34.47 -3.31
N VAL A 972 23.75 -33.17 -3.41
CA VAL A 972 23.88 -32.41 -4.67
C VAL A 972 25.32 -32.43 -5.20
N ALA A 973 26.33 -32.28 -4.32
CA ALA A 973 27.73 -32.35 -4.71
C ALA A 973 28.13 -33.76 -5.19
N LEU A 974 27.65 -34.81 -4.51
CA LEU A 974 27.90 -36.20 -4.88
C LEU A 974 27.24 -36.60 -6.20
N ARG A 975 25.98 -36.22 -6.44
CA ARG A 975 25.28 -36.47 -7.71
C ARG A 975 25.93 -35.79 -8.91
N LYS A 976 26.60 -34.67 -8.67
CA LYS A 976 27.39 -33.94 -9.69
C LYS A 976 28.80 -34.51 -9.87
N GLY A 977 29.18 -35.56 -9.15
CA GLY A 977 30.54 -36.11 -9.17
C GLY A 977 31.61 -35.20 -8.56
N ASN A 978 31.22 -34.15 -7.82
CA ASN A 978 32.14 -33.20 -7.21
C ASN A 978 32.59 -33.67 -5.83
N TYR A 979 33.45 -34.70 -5.81
CA TYR A 979 33.90 -35.35 -4.58
C TYR A 979 34.74 -34.45 -3.67
N SER A 980 35.46 -33.47 -4.24
CA SER A 980 36.21 -32.47 -3.46
C SER A 980 35.26 -31.60 -2.65
N GLU A 981 34.19 -31.10 -3.28
CA GLU A 981 33.18 -30.28 -2.61
C GLU A 981 32.37 -31.10 -1.61
N ALA A 982 31.96 -32.32 -1.96
CA ALA A 982 31.29 -33.22 -1.01
C ALA A 982 32.17 -33.48 0.23
N THR A 983 33.48 -33.74 0.04
CA THR A 983 34.42 -33.93 1.14
C THR A 983 34.58 -32.65 1.98
N ARG A 984 34.66 -31.48 1.35
CA ARG A 984 34.73 -30.18 2.05
C ARG A 984 33.49 -29.95 2.91
N LEU A 985 32.30 -30.18 2.35
CA LEU A 985 31.02 -30.06 3.04
C LEU A 985 30.89 -31.06 4.20
N ILE A 986 31.35 -32.30 4.01
CA ILE A 986 31.39 -33.33 5.07
C ILE A 986 32.30 -32.88 6.22
N ASN A 987 33.53 -32.46 5.92
CA ASN A 987 34.49 -32.02 6.94
C ASN A 987 34.02 -30.75 7.68
N ALA A 988 33.22 -29.91 7.02
CA ALA A 988 32.61 -28.73 7.61
C ALA A 988 31.30 -29.05 8.38
N SER A 989 30.82 -30.31 8.37
CA SER A 989 29.61 -30.68 9.08
C SER A 989 29.84 -30.76 10.60
N PRO A 990 28.93 -30.22 11.42
CA PRO A 990 28.96 -30.41 12.87
C PRO A 990 29.02 -31.88 13.30
N LEU A 991 28.47 -32.80 12.49
CA LEU A 991 28.52 -34.24 12.73
C LEU A 991 29.96 -34.81 12.70
N TYR A 992 30.80 -34.32 11.78
CA TYR A 992 32.18 -34.75 11.64
C TYR A 992 33.06 -34.14 12.74
N ALA A 993 32.81 -32.88 13.10
CA ALA A 993 33.49 -32.21 14.21
C ALA A 993 33.22 -32.88 15.57
N ALA A 994 32.02 -33.45 15.77
CA ALA A 994 31.68 -34.18 16.98
C ALA A 994 32.24 -35.62 17.03
N ASN A 995 32.66 -36.20 15.89
CA ASN A 995 33.23 -37.55 15.83
C ASN A 995 34.10 -37.75 14.56
N PRO A 996 35.44 -37.60 14.63
CA PRO A 996 36.32 -37.58 13.46
C PRO A 996 36.45 -38.92 12.71
N ASP A 997 35.94 -40.02 13.29
CA ASP A 997 35.97 -41.36 12.69
C ASP A 997 34.83 -41.63 11.70
N VAL A 998 33.85 -40.73 11.61
CA VAL A 998 32.69 -40.87 10.73
C VAL A 998 33.12 -40.82 9.27
N ARG A 999 32.87 -41.90 8.50
CA ARG A 999 33.24 -41.97 7.07
C ARG A 999 31.99 -42.08 6.18
N LEU A 1000 32.00 -41.33 5.07
CA LEU A 1000 30.99 -41.49 4.02
C LEU A 1000 31.41 -42.58 3.03
N ARG A 1001 30.55 -43.60 2.90
CA ARG A 1001 30.74 -44.71 1.97
C ARG A 1001 29.64 -44.70 0.92
N GLN A 1002 30.00 -44.92 -0.34
CA GLN A 1002 29.10 -45.14 -1.46
C GLN A 1002 28.87 -46.65 -1.59
N ALA A 1003 27.65 -47.11 -1.37
CA ALA A 1003 27.25 -48.48 -1.63
C ALA A 1003 26.66 -48.56 -3.04
N LEU A 1004 27.29 -49.36 -3.90
CA LEU A 1004 26.77 -49.76 -5.21
C LEU A 1004 26.03 -51.08 -5.03
N ILE A 1005 24.72 -51.08 -5.23
CA ILE A 1005 23.90 -52.28 -5.04
C ILE A 1005 23.64 -52.90 -6.42
N GLU A 1006 24.19 -54.08 -6.67
CA GLU A 1006 23.92 -54.87 -7.87
C GLU A 1006 22.81 -55.87 -7.56
N ILE A 1007 21.57 -55.39 -7.72
CA ILE A 1007 20.33 -56.06 -7.30
C ILE A 1007 20.21 -57.48 -7.89
N HIS A 1008 20.68 -57.70 -9.13
CA HIS A 1008 20.58 -59.00 -9.80
C HIS A 1008 21.62 -60.04 -9.36
N GLN A 1009 22.71 -59.62 -8.71
CA GLN A 1009 23.76 -60.54 -8.24
C GLN A 1009 23.76 -60.72 -6.72
N ASN A 1010 22.81 -60.08 -6.02
CA ASN A 1010 22.79 -60.02 -4.55
C ASN A 1010 24.14 -59.56 -3.97
N ARG A 1011 24.86 -58.69 -4.69
CA ARG A 1011 26.18 -58.18 -4.33
C ARG A 1011 26.12 -56.68 -4.04
N ILE A 1012 26.68 -56.28 -2.91
CA ILE A 1012 26.86 -54.88 -2.54
C ILE A 1012 28.35 -54.57 -2.61
N THR A 1013 28.73 -53.64 -3.48
CA THR A 1013 30.10 -53.15 -3.57
C THR A 1013 30.18 -51.82 -2.83
N VAL A 1014 30.93 -51.77 -1.73
CA VAL A 1014 31.10 -50.54 -0.94
C VAL A 1014 32.40 -49.84 -1.35
N GLN A 1015 32.29 -48.57 -1.70
CA GLN A 1015 33.39 -47.69 -2.06
C GLN A 1015 33.51 -46.57 -1.03
N GLN A 1016 34.72 -46.22 -0.60
CA GLN A 1016 34.94 -45.08 0.28
C GLN A 1016 35.08 -43.81 -0.57
N VAL A 1017 34.32 -42.75 -0.22
CA VAL A 1017 34.42 -41.47 -0.92
C VAL A 1017 35.63 -40.70 -0.39
N THR A 1018 36.53 -40.31 -1.29
CA THR A 1018 37.73 -39.50 -0.97
C THR A 1018 37.78 -38.25 -1.87
N ARG A 1019 38.66 -37.29 -1.56
CA ARG A 1019 38.89 -36.11 -2.43
C ARG A 1019 39.25 -36.50 -3.88
N SER A 1020 39.82 -37.69 -4.09
CA SER A 1020 40.22 -38.22 -5.40
C SER A 1020 39.18 -39.10 -6.09
N GLY A 1021 37.98 -39.28 -5.52
CA GLY A 1021 36.94 -40.17 -6.05
C GLY A 1021 36.60 -41.34 -5.12
N ALA A 1022 35.65 -42.18 -5.54
CA ALA A 1022 35.21 -43.36 -4.81
C ALA A 1022 36.18 -44.54 -5.05
N LYS A 1023 36.82 -45.05 -3.99
CA LYS A 1023 37.77 -46.17 -4.06
C LYS A 1023 37.12 -47.45 -3.51
N PRO A 1024 37.23 -48.60 -4.21
CA PRO A 1024 36.78 -49.88 -3.66
C PRO A 1024 37.50 -50.14 -2.34
N VAL A 1025 36.75 -50.58 -1.33
CA VAL A 1025 37.35 -51.05 -0.07
C VAL A 1025 37.24 -52.57 -0.06
N ASN A 1026 38.36 -53.26 0.16
CA ASN A 1026 38.32 -54.71 0.29
C ASN A 1026 37.44 -55.10 1.48
N ASN A 1027 36.32 -55.75 1.14
CA ASN A 1027 35.49 -56.61 1.98
C ASN A 1027 34.86 -56.03 3.24
N PHE A 1028 33.89 -55.12 3.07
CA PHE A 1028 32.80 -54.95 4.04
C PHE A 1028 32.06 -56.28 4.31
N LEU A 1029 32.01 -57.19 3.32
CA LEU A 1029 31.37 -58.50 3.44
C LEU A 1029 32.26 -59.62 4.03
N ASP A 1030 33.60 -59.50 4.13
CA ASP A 1030 34.41 -60.56 4.80
C ASP A 1030 34.13 -60.62 6.30
N ILE A 1031 33.75 -59.50 6.91
CA ILE A 1031 33.34 -59.45 8.32
C ILE A 1031 32.04 -60.25 8.53
N ILE A 1032 31.16 -60.28 7.52
CA ILE A 1032 29.88 -61.00 7.54
C ILE A 1032 30.09 -62.48 7.17
N ASN A 1033 30.94 -62.78 6.17
CA ASN A 1033 31.20 -64.15 5.73
C ASN A 1033 32.06 -64.98 6.73
N ASN A 1034 32.96 -64.35 7.51
CA ASN A 1034 33.84 -65.09 8.44
C ASN A 1034 33.20 -65.44 9.80
N ASN A 1035 31.97 -64.99 10.07
CA ASN A 1035 31.39 -65.06 11.43
C ASN A 1035 30.04 -65.79 11.49
N ASN A 1036 29.77 -66.72 10.55
CA ASN A 1036 28.51 -67.47 10.45
C ASN A 1036 27.28 -66.55 10.53
N PHE A 1037 27.09 -65.62 9.61
CA PHE A 1037 25.88 -64.80 9.56
C PHE A 1037 24.83 -65.43 8.63
N ARG A 1038 23.59 -65.55 9.11
CA ARG A 1038 22.40 -65.90 8.33
C ARG A 1038 21.77 -64.64 7.73
N THR A 1039 21.47 -64.68 6.44
CA THR A 1039 20.68 -63.63 5.77
C THR A 1039 19.19 -63.91 5.96
N ILE A 1040 18.45 -62.92 6.44
CA ILE A 1040 17.00 -62.97 6.60
C ILE A 1040 16.40 -61.82 5.80
N SER A 1041 15.60 -62.14 4.79
CA SER A 1041 14.90 -61.14 3.98
C SER A 1041 13.45 -61.05 4.45
N THR A 1042 12.98 -59.84 4.74
CA THR A 1042 11.57 -59.56 5.03
C THR A 1042 11.01 -58.58 4.00
N ASP A 1043 9.70 -58.35 4.04
CA ASP A 1043 9.05 -57.36 3.18
C ASP A 1043 9.64 -55.95 3.36
N ASN A 1044 10.24 -55.64 4.52
CA ASN A 1044 10.73 -54.29 4.87
C ASN A 1044 12.26 -54.13 4.86
N GLY A 1045 13.03 -55.15 4.47
CA GLY A 1045 14.49 -55.03 4.38
C GLY A 1045 15.26 -56.35 4.42
N ILE A 1046 16.57 -56.28 4.17
CA ILE A 1046 17.49 -57.41 4.27
C ILE A 1046 18.31 -57.26 5.56
N PHE A 1047 18.28 -58.30 6.39
CA PHE A 1047 19.01 -58.39 7.64
C PHE A 1047 20.11 -59.45 7.53
N TYR A 1048 21.30 -59.14 8.02
CA TYR A 1048 22.37 -60.11 8.23
C TYR A 1048 22.52 -60.30 9.74
N VAL A 1049 22.27 -61.52 10.22
CA VAL A 1049 22.22 -61.85 11.64
C VAL A 1049 23.24 -62.92 11.96
N GLN A 1050 24.04 -62.73 13.01
CA GLN A 1050 25.03 -63.74 13.42
C GLN A 1050 24.33 -65.00 13.95
N ASP A 1051 24.60 -66.16 13.36
CA ASP A 1051 23.95 -67.43 13.67
C ASP A 1051 24.24 -67.83 15.12
N SER A 1052 23.17 -67.97 15.91
CA SER A 1052 23.21 -68.21 17.35
C SER A 1052 22.04 -69.11 17.76
N PRO A 1053 22.22 -70.07 18.69
CA PRO A 1053 21.16 -70.97 19.15
C PRO A 1053 19.90 -70.25 19.68
N GLU A 1054 20.08 -69.03 20.17
CA GLU A 1054 19.00 -68.16 20.70
C GLU A 1054 18.03 -67.70 19.59
N LEU A 1055 18.42 -67.80 18.33
CA LEU A 1055 17.60 -67.39 17.17
C LEU A 1055 16.64 -68.47 16.69
N ASN A 1056 16.79 -69.71 17.16
CA ASN A 1056 16.02 -70.86 16.66
C ASN A 1056 14.53 -70.82 17.05
N ASN A 1057 14.14 -69.94 18.00
CA ASN A 1057 12.77 -69.82 18.51
C ASN A 1057 12.19 -68.40 18.35
N LEU A 1058 12.72 -67.59 17.44
CA LEU A 1058 12.27 -66.21 17.24
C LEU A 1058 10.93 -66.11 16.49
N ASP A 1059 10.03 -65.25 16.98
CA ASP A 1059 8.82 -64.84 16.25
C ASP A 1059 9.14 -63.64 15.35
N PHE A 1060 9.36 -63.91 14.07
CA PHE A 1060 9.73 -62.92 13.06
C PHE A 1060 8.61 -61.93 12.68
N LYS A 1061 7.44 -61.99 13.33
CA LYS A 1061 6.39 -60.97 13.20
C LYS A 1061 6.65 -59.72 14.04
N GLN A 1062 7.57 -59.78 15.01
CA GLN A 1062 7.99 -58.64 15.80
C GLN A 1062 9.31 -58.06 15.24
N PRO A 1063 9.60 -56.77 15.44
CA PRO A 1063 10.92 -56.21 15.12
C PRO A 1063 12.01 -57.02 15.82
N VAL A 1064 13.03 -57.44 15.05
CA VAL A 1064 14.09 -58.33 15.55
C VAL A 1064 14.82 -57.69 16.75
N GLU A 1065 14.90 -56.36 16.81
CA GLU A 1065 15.51 -55.62 17.92
C GLU A 1065 14.76 -55.81 19.26
N GLN A 1066 13.47 -56.18 19.22
CA GLN A 1066 12.66 -56.46 20.41
C GLN A 1066 12.71 -57.93 20.82
N SER A 1067 13.11 -58.80 19.89
CA SER A 1067 13.03 -60.25 20.07
C SER A 1067 14.35 -60.85 20.57
N VAL A 1068 15.43 -60.06 20.54
CA VAL A 1068 16.77 -60.47 20.95
C VAL A 1068 17.21 -59.60 22.12
N GLY A 1069 17.48 -60.24 23.27
CA GLY A 1069 17.87 -59.52 24.48
C GLY A 1069 19.12 -58.68 24.25
N SER A 1070 19.13 -57.46 24.80
CA SER A 1070 20.20 -56.46 24.64
C SER A 1070 21.59 -56.91 25.12
N ASN A 1071 21.69 -58.07 25.80
CA ASN A 1071 22.93 -58.67 26.29
C ASN A 1071 23.38 -59.93 25.49
N SER A 1072 22.68 -60.33 24.42
CA SER A 1072 22.98 -61.57 23.67
C SER A 1072 24.33 -61.56 22.94
N GLY A 1073 24.92 -60.38 22.74
CA GLY A 1073 26.15 -60.24 21.95
C GLY A 1073 26.00 -60.53 20.45
N VAL A 1074 24.79 -60.92 20.00
CA VAL A 1074 24.46 -61.18 18.60
C VAL A 1074 24.46 -59.87 17.83
N ARG A 1075 25.19 -59.83 16.72
CA ARG A 1075 25.30 -58.65 15.86
C ARG A 1075 24.24 -58.69 14.75
N PHE A 1076 23.62 -57.54 14.50
CA PHE A 1076 22.61 -57.36 13.46
C PHE A 1076 23.05 -56.24 12.51
N TYR A 1077 22.96 -56.50 11.21
CA TYR A 1077 23.13 -55.48 10.19
C TYR A 1077 21.85 -55.37 9.36
N LYS A 1078 21.19 -54.21 9.42
CA LYS A 1078 20.02 -53.88 8.61
C LYS A 1078 20.44 -52.99 7.45
N LEU A 1079 20.17 -53.43 6.22
CA LEU A 1079 20.35 -52.60 5.04
C LEU A 1079 19.01 -51.97 4.67
N GLU A 1080 18.87 -50.66 4.90
CA GLU A 1080 17.72 -49.90 4.47
C GLU A 1080 17.98 -49.32 3.07
N ALA A 1081 17.07 -49.58 2.13
CA ALA A 1081 17.10 -48.93 0.84
C ALA A 1081 16.81 -47.43 1.03
N GLY A 1082 17.67 -46.56 0.49
CA GLY A 1082 17.44 -45.11 0.52
C GLY A 1082 16.22 -44.74 -0.35
N GLY A 1083 15.03 -44.83 0.21
CA GLY A 1083 13.78 -44.42 -0.44
C GLY A 1083 13.47 -42.96 -0.17
N ASN A 1084 13.59 -42.11 -1.20
CA ASN A 1084 12.83 -40.86 -1.25
C ASN A 1084 11.45 -41.15 -1.83
N GLY A 1085 10.44 -41.24 -0.95
CA GLY A 1085 9.02 -41.23 -1.28
C GLY A 1085 8.27 -40.65 -0.09
N ALA A 1086 7.43 -39.65 -0.32
CA ALA A 1086 6.79 -38.81 0.70
C ALA A 1086 6.22 -39.58 1.90
N GLY A 1087 6.65 -39.22 3.11
CA GLY A 1087 6.11 -39.72 4.37
C GLY A 1087 6.95 -39.27 5.57
N ASN A 1088 6.29 -38.70 6.59
CA ASN A 1088 6.90 -38.04 7.75
C ASN A 1088 7.87 -38.95 8.53
N GLY A 1089 9.11 -38.49 8.71
CA GLY A 1089 10.09 -39.13 9.60
C GLY A 1089 10.00 -38.57 11.02
N SER A 1090 9.82 -39.46 11.99
CA SER A 1090 10.01 -39.19 13.43
C SER A 1090 11.23 -39.95 13.97
N ASN A 1091 12.00 -39.21 14.77
CA ASN A 1091 12.93 -39.62 15.84
C ASN A 1091 13.95 -40.75 15.61
N PHE A 1092 15.22 -40.35 15.47
CA PHE A 1092 16.38 -41.13 15.92
C PHE A 1092 16.76 -40.70 17.35
N GLY A 1093 16.88 -41.68 18.25
CA GLY A 1093 17.49 -41.52 19.57
C GLY A 1093 18.93 -42.04 19.60
N ASN A 1094 19.74 -41.46 20.50
CA ASN A 1094 20.95 -42.04 21.11
C ASN A 1094 21.22 -41.18 22.38
N GLY A 1095 21.57 -41.67 23.56
CA GLY A 1095 22.36 -42.86 23.90
C GLY A 1095 23.70 -42.40 24.48
N GLY A 1096 23.77 -42.12 25.80
CA GLY A 1096 25.00 -41.73 26.50
C GLY A 1096 24.86 -41.83 28.04
N LYS A 1097 25.69 -42.67 28.67
CA LYS A 1097 25.78 -42.96 30.11
C LYS A 1097 26.70 -41.94 30.84
N SER A 1098 26.32 -41.46 32.04
CA SER A 1098 27.02 -41.78 33.33
C SER A 1098 26.39 -41.09 34.57
N THR A 1099 26.01 -41.94 35.54
CA THR A 1099 26.16 -41.84 37.02
C THR A 1099 25.63 -40.62 37.81
N GLY A 1100 24.63 -40.89 38.66
CA GLY A 1100 24.27 -40.10 39.85
C GLY A 1100 22.96 -40.59 40.49
N SER A 1101 23.04 -41.23 41.65
CA SER A 1101 21.98 -41.94 42.39
C SER A 1101 20.95 -41.01 43.08
N SER A 1102 19.64 -41.30 42.95
CA SER A 1102 18.69 -41.36 44.08
C SER A 1102 17.26 -41.81 43.66
N ASN A 1103 16.92 -43.04 44.05
CA ASN A 1103 15.64 -43.66 44.46
C ASN A 1103 14.24 -43.22 43.94
N GLY A 1104 13.53 -44.23 43.40
CA GLY A 1104 12.08 -44.51 43.51
C GLY A 1104 11.19 -43.92 42.42
N GLY A 1105 10.36 -44.64 41.66
CA GLY A 1105 9.95 -46.05 41.62
C GLY A 1105 8.93 -46.24 40.48
N ASP A 1106 8.90 -47.47 39.96
CA ASP A 1106 7.91 -48.16 39.12
C ASP A 1106 7.58 -47.75 37.68
N ASN A 1107 7.82 -48.74 36.81
CA ASN A 1107 7.62 -48.83 35.37
C ASN A 1107 6.16 -49.14 35.00
N ASN A 1108 5.73 -48.66 33.82
CA ASN A 1108 4.92 -49.44 32.87
C ASN A 1108 4.87 -48.72 31.50
N PHE A 1109 5.52 -49.31 30.49
CA PHE A 1109 5.38 -48.92 29.07
C PHE A 1109 5.41 -50.17 28.17
N SER A 1110 4.23 -50.55 27.68
CA SER A 1110 3.94 -51.42 26.53
C SER A 1110 2.50 -51.03 26.12
N THR A 1111 2.12 -50.69 24.89
CA THR A 1111 2.20 -51.39 23.59
C THR A 1111 1.63 -50.44 22.53
N PHE A 1112 2.15 -50.37 21.30
CA PHE A 1112 1.37 -50.11 20.06
C PHE A 1112 2.25 -50.30 18.80
N PHE A 1113 2.07 -51.43 18.09
CA PHE A 1113 2.27 -51.55 16.64
C PHE A 1113 1.27 -52.59 16.13
N ASN A 1114 0.42 -52.20 15.17
CA ASN A 1114 -0.14 -53.07 14.13
C ASN A 1114 -0.94 -52.23 13.13
N GLN A 1115 -0.45 -52.08 11.89
CA GLN A 1115 -1.16 -52.42 10.65
C GLN A 1115 -0.17 -52.42 9.45
N PRO A 1116 -0.31 -53.34 8.48
CA PRO A 1116 0.71 -53.60 7.45
C PRO A 1116 0.41 -52.88 6.12
N SER A 1117 1.43 -52.30 5.49
CA SER A 1117 1.40 -51.88 4.09
C SER A 1117 2.12 -52.91 3.22
N LYS A 1118 1.37 -53.53 2.28
CA LYS A 1118 1.86 -54.49 1.30
C LYS A 1118 2.87 -53.86 0.34
N PHE A 1119 4.00 -54.53 0.13
CA PHE A 1119 4.83 -54.27 -1.05
C PHE A 1119 4.09 -54.75 -2.31
N ILE A 1120 4.04 -53.88 -3.32
CA ILE A 1120 3.55 -54.20 -4.66
C ILE A 1120 4.63 -55.05 -5.33
N ASN A 1121 4.27 -56.27 -5.72
CA ASN A 1121 5.07 -57.11 -6.61
C ASN A 1121 5.31 -56.34 -7.92
N LEU A 1122 6.58 -56.04 -8.23
CA LEU A 1122 7.00 -55.72 -9.59
C LEU A 1122 6.95 -57.00 -10.45
N PRO A 1123 6.55 -56.92 -11.73
CA PRO A 1123 6.31 -58.12 -12.53
C PRO A 1123 7.62 -58.86 -12.81
N GLN A 1124 7.54 -60.18 -12.72
CA GLN A 1124 8.56 -61.10 -13.20
C GLN A 1124 8.88 -60.81 -14.67
N CYS A 1125 10.17 -60.77 -15.01
CA CYS A 1125 10.63 -60.99 -16.38
C CYS A 1125 10.34 -62.47 -16.71
N GLN A 1126 9.13 -62.76 -17.19
CA GLN A 1126 8.79 -64.05 -17.78
C GLN A 1126 9.01 -63.97 -19.29
N GLU A 1127 9.79 -64.94 -19.77
CA GLU A 1127 9.99 -65.27 -21.16
C GLU A 1127 8.67 -65.74 -21.79
N ASP A 1128 8.23 -65.10 -22.86
CA ASP A 1128 7.28 -65.68 -23.81
C ASP A 1128 8.01 -66.03 -25.11
N LYS A 1129 7.85 -67.29 -25.50
CA LYS A 1129 8.34 -67.92 -26.74
C LYS A 1129 7.39 -67.59 -27.91
N GLU A 1130 7.95 -67.64 -29.12
CA GLU A 1130 7.29 -67.59 -30.45
C GLU A 1130 6.76 -66.20 -30.87
N LYS A 1131 7.11 -65.56 -32.02
CA LYS A 1131 7.63 -66.01 -33.32
C LYS A 1131 8.36 -64.86 -34.05
N GLU A 1132 9.47 -65.22 -34.69
CA GLU A 1132 10.15 -64.67 -35.89
C GLU A 1132 10.15 -63.16 -36.23
N LYS A 1133 11.37 -62.59 -36.12
CA LYS A 1133 12.24 -61.98 -37.19
C LYS A 1133 12.69 -60.53 -36.97
N ASN A 1134 14.02 -60.37 -37.05
CA ASN A 1134 14.88 -59.17 -37.11
C ASN A 1134 15.40 -58.51 -35.82
N LYS A 1135 16.53 -59.09 -35.36
CA LYS A 1135 17.84 -58.49 -35.05
C LYS A 1135 17.95 -57.19 -34.23
N ASP A 1136 18.47 -57.40 -33.02
CA ASP A 1136 19.65 -56.76 -32.41
C ASP A 1136 19.73 -55.22 -32.39
N LYS A 1137 19.27 -54.62 -31.29
CA LYS A 1137 19.90 -53.41 -30.70
C LYS A 1137 19.57 -53.03 -29.24
N ASP A 1138 18.86 -53.84 -28.44
CA ASP A 1138 18.40 -53.41 -27.10
C ASP A 1138 18.75 -54.37 -25.92
N LYS A 1139 19.94 -54.98 -25.91
CA LYS A 1139 20.41 -55.78 -24.76
C LYS A 1139 21.13 -54.99 -23.64
N GLU A 1140 21.08 -53.65 -23.64
CA GLU A 1140 21.83 -52.82 -22.69
C GLU A 1140 20.96 -52.00 -21.70
N LYS A 1141 19.66 -52.27 -21.57
CA LYS A 1141 18.73 -51.44 -20.75
C LYS A 1141 18.10 -52.12 -19.52
N CYS A 1142 18.79 -53.07 -18.90
CA CYS A 1142 18.37 -53.63 -17.59
C CYS A 1142 19.50 -53.66 -16.54
N GLN A 1143 20.41 -52.68 -16.56
CA GLN A 1143 21.33 -52.44 -15.46
C GLN A 1143 21.08 -51.05 -14.87
N LYS A 1144 20.07 -50.92 -14.01
CA LYS A 1144 19.93 -49.71 -13.20
C LYS A 1144 20.81 -49.86 -11.97
N LYS A 1145 21.97 -49.17 -11.95
CA LYS A 1145 22.85 -49.08 -10.79
C LYS A 1145 22.34 -47.97 -9.89
N ASP A 1146 21.66 -48.33 -8.81
CA ASP A 1146 21.27 -47.36 -7.78
C ASP A 1146 22.42 -47.17 -6.79
N THR A 1147 22.73 -45.90 -6.50
CA THR A 1147 23.80 -45.50 -5.59
C THR A 1147 23.18 -45.08 -4.26
N ALA A 1148 23.59 -45.71 -3.16
CA ALA A 1148 23.23 -45.30 -1.80
C ALA A 1148 24.48 -44.78 -1.07
N TYR A 1149 24.33 -43.76 -0.23
CA TYR A 1149 25.42 -43.24 0.60
C TYR A 1149 25.13 -43.55 2.06
N VAL A 1150 26.09 -44.19 2.73
CA VAL A 1150 25.97 -44.61 4.13
C VAL A 1150 27.03 -43.87 4.95
N ILE A 1151 26.59 -43.26 6.05
CA ILE A 1151 27.48 -42.67 7.05
C ILE A 1151 27.75 -43.77 8.07
N THR A 1152 28.98 -44.31 8.08
CA THR A 1152 29.39 -45.33 9.05
C THR A 1152 30.25 -44.69 10.12
N LYS A 1153 29.98 -45.00 11.39
CA LYS A 1153 30.86 -44.70 12.52
C LYS A 1153 31.94 -45.76 12.65
#